data_AF-A0A7S0AMZ2-F1
#
_entry.id   AF-A0A7S0AMZ2-F1
#
_cell.length_a   1.000
_cell.length_b   1.000
_cell.length_c   1.000
_cell.angle_alpha   90.00
_cell.angle_beta   90.00
_cell.angle_gamma   90.00
#
_symmetry.space_group_name_H-M   'P 1'
#
loop_
_entity.id
_entity.type
_entity.pdbx_description
1 polymer ?
#
loop_
_entity_poly.entity_id
_entity_poly.type
_entity_poly.pdbx_seq_one_letter_code
_entity_poly.pdbx_strand_id
1 'polypeptide(L)'
;QCRLCTQAGRGKPGRPVPCAEGPAAYPSASPGRGTPRGAMGGEQGKLCTQASSHSALASEDSALLRWEYAETRDRITHLQETLYVQMCQNEAKAGRKKPKRGRTLEAPPLLDSAKLALPRLQEELERLEALYQELRYREEQQVAEALTRSTLRPSTLEAKNLKSVAIAAQGISLMMAGTTDSRDSEASLRDHTLLFGLEDDYGLTWDRTWVDMAAGPKNDQQRQRTRQGTKDKVVSQLGLSHFGEAASMATSYPPQSSQTVLFADQRHAQEEGAAAGGSFLLGRYDTVFVKVCADFDREWRFIKGPRQDFWVAHAAALNVGESTKATDFPDFCRLANSGEASGSLDEERYYEAMGQILTNVVTACETLRAEHLIFFPFGMGAFLRHLGQNDDHYKSQAAMLKLRRRVADELMAAIAELCLPPPGVKRLGPPRVHLCLVCTGAESIDNHNCFLEAAAAKQSQQCSIMDVLQLRYNVDCLQLALEQAARADGRACPRVAVLNGCNRKLIGNHWFQQGARTAIDENLHRRSASMARAALLLNYDFEPRPRRPTALQETVAWFGGQVFRVSDGAVLGSGKAGGPEAKAHDDDRPPRRCCGGGGKGKRPKTDGPPSSAHGADRAGAGGAAGTKDPKAGLAAGPAAAAAARPAKDRTARGAPASQGTVVRVAPGPAPGTKPAVKPGWVD
;
A
#
# COMPACT_ATOMS: atom_id res chain seq x y z
N GLN A 1 54.52 -12.10 -22.58
CA GLN A 1 55.15 -12.07 -21.24
C GLN A 1 54.56 -10.89 -20.48
N CYS A 2 54.18 -10.94 -19.21
CA CYS A 2 53.94 -12.02 -18.25
C CYS A 2 52.74 -11.59 -17.35
N ARG A 3 51.94 -12.46 -16.71
CA ARG A 3 52.23 -13.43 -15.63
C ARG A 3 52.79 -12.80 -14.34
N LEU A 4 51.95 -12.85 -13.29
CA LEU A 4 52.30 -12.84 -11.85
C LEU A 4 52.79 -11.50 -11.26
N CYS A 5 52.70 -11.26 -9.93
CA CYS A 5 52.27 -12.15 -8.85
C CYS A 5 51.45 -11.46 -7.74
N THR A 6 50.81 -12.26 -6.89
CA THR A 6 50.26 -11.86 -5.58
C THR A 6 51.35 -11.84 -4.51
N GLN A 7 51.15 -11.07 -3.44
CA GLN A 7 51.77 -11.34 -2.14
C GLN A 7 50.84 -10.92 -1.00
N ALA A 8 50.85 -11.68 0.10
CA ALA A 8 50.05 -11.42 1.29
C ALA A 8 50.96 -11.09 2.49
N GLY A 9 50.75 -9.93 3.12
CA GLY A 9 51.48 -9.51 4.32
C GLY A 9 50.71 -9.85 5.60
N ARG A 10 51.32 -10.64 6.50
CA ARG A 10 50.81 -10.85 7.86
C ARG A 10 51.34 -9.75 8.79
N GLY A 11 50.45 -8.90 9.33
CA GLY A 11 50.76 -7.98 10.42
C GLY A 11 50.17 -8.46 11.75
N LYS A 12 50.96 -8.43 12.84
CA LYS A 12 50.47 -8.57 14.22
C LYS A 12 50.31 -7.17 14.85
N PRO A 13 49.44 -7.01 15.88
CA PRO A 13 49.06 -5.68 16.38
C PRO A 13 50.19 -4.99 17.16
N GLY A 14 50.34 -3.68 16.93
CA GLY A 14 51.13 -2.79 17.79
C GLY A 14 50.38 -2.38 19.05
N ARG A 15 51.12 -1.99 20.10
CA ARG A 15 50.58 -1.43 21.34
C ARG A 15 50.19 0.05 21.19
N PRO A 16 49.30 0.60 22.05
CA PRO A 16 48.89 1.99 21.99
C PRO A 16 50.01 2.95 22.40
N VAL A 17 49.95 4.17 21.87
CA VAL A 17 50.74 5.35 22.28
C VAL A 17 49.81 6.22 23.17
N PRO A 18 50.30 6.81 24.28
CA PRO A 18 49.45 7.49 25.25
C PRO A 18 48.97 8.87 24.78
N CYS A 19 47.99 9.40 25.51
CA CYS A 19 47.42 10.74 25.31
C CYS A 19 48.46 11.85 25.55
N ALA A 20 48.29 12.96 24.83
CA ALA A 20 48.87 14.26 25.17
C ALA A 20 47.73 15.24 25.49
N GLU A 21 48.02 16.23 26.33
CA GLU A 21 47.04 17.11 26.96
C GLU A 21 46.66 18.33 26.09
N GLY A 22 45.66 19.10 26.53
CA GLY A 22 45.28 20.38 25.89
C GLY A 22 46.34 21.49 26.10
N PRO A 23 46.04 22.77 25.75
CA PRO A 23 44.83 23.45 26.21
C PRO A 23 44.20 24.48 25.23
N ALA A 24 43.02 24.99 25.58
CA ALA A 24 42.68 26.43 25.64
C ALA A 24 41.18 26.63 25.96
N ALA A 25 40.85 27.64 26.77
CA ALA A 25 39.46 28.01 27.06
C ALA A 25 39.01 29.22 26.23
N TYR A 26 37.74 29.27 25.85
CA TYR A 26 37.09 30.46 25.32
C TYR A 26 36.28 31.18 26.43
N PRO A 27 36.36 32.51 26.56
CA PRO A 27 35.68 33.25 27.61
C PRO A 27 34.20 33.52 27.31
N SER A 28 33.39 33.57 28.35
CA SER A 28 32.00 34.02 28.30
C SER A 28 31.89 35.56 28.19
N ALA A 29 30.89 36.04 27.45
CA ALA A 29 30.52 37.45 27.38
C ALA A 29 29.07 37.65 27.86
N SER A 30 28.85 38.64 28.72
CA SER A 30 27.54 39.00 29.30
C SER A 30 27.03 40.34 28.71
N PRO A 31 25.72 40.67 28.82
CA PRO A 31 25.08 41.57 27.87
C PRO A 31 25.29 43.06 28.16
N GLY A 32 25.55 43.84 27.10
CA GLY A 32 25.56 45.30 27.13
C GLY A 32 24.15 45.90 27.04
N ARG A 33 23.80 46.81 27.95
CA ARG A 33 22.62 47.68 27.80
C ARG A 33 22.93 48.83 26.86
N GLY A 34 22.00 49.16 25.96
CA GLY A 34 22.10 50.36 25.12
C GLY A 34 20.72 50.85 24.68
N THR A 35 20.25 51.94 25.28
CA THR A 35 19.15 52.75 24.71
C THR A 35 19.73 53.84 23.82
N PRO A 36 18.96 54.28 22.82
CA PRO A 36 18.71 55.72 22.77
C PRO A 36 17.22 56.06 22.64
N ARG A 37 16.86 57.27 23.07
CA ARG A 37 15.56 57.88 22.77
C ARG A 37 15.57 58.42 21.34
N GLY A 38 14.47 58.25 20.61
CA GLY A 38 14.20 58.94 19.36
C GLY A 38 12.71 59.18 19.23
N ALA A 39 12.24 60.39 19.51
CA ALA A 39 10.83 60.74 19.45
C ALA A 39 10.52 61.55 18.18
N MET A 40 9.63 61.02 17.33
CA MET A 40 8.92 61.75 16.28
C MET A 40 7.49 61.21 16.26
N GLY A 41 6.50 62.10 16.35
CA GLY A 41 5.08 61.74 16.30
C GLY A 41 4.55 61.73 14.86
N GLY A 42 3.46 61.00 14.63
CA GLY A 42 2.74 60.99 13.36
C GLY A 42 1.37 60.31 13.51
N GLU A 43 0.30 61.02 13.18
CA GLU A 43 -1.07 60.52 13.37
C GLU A 43 -1.50 59.56 12.26
N GLN A 44 -1.50 58.24 12.54
CA GLN A 44 -2.16 57.24 11.69
C GLN A 44 -2.91 56.20 12.54
N GLY A 45 -4.06 56.60 13.10
CA GLY A 45 -4.82 55.76 14.03
C GLY A 45 -6.33 55.99 14.03
N LYS A 46 -7.01 55.74 12.90
CA LYS A 46 -8.50 55.73 12.85
C LYS A 46 -9.19 55.00 11.67
N LEU A 47 -8.46 54.28 10.81
CA LEU A 47 -9.02 53.64 9.59
C LEU A 47 -8.93 52.11 9.54
N CYS A 48 -8.36 51.44 10.55
CA CYS A 48 -8.05 50.00 10.47
C CYS A 48 -9.17 49.06 10.97
N THR A 49 -10.14 49.56 11.74
CA THR A 49 -11.13 48.74 12.48
C THR A 49 -12.39 48.35 11.70
N GLN A 50 -12.63 48.87 10.50
CA GLN A 50 -13.78 48.48 9.65
C GLN A 50 -13.44 47.37 8.64
N ALA A 51 -12.16 47.16 8.32
CA ALA A 51 -11.76 46.11 7.37
C ALA A 51 -11.92 44.69 7.96
N SER A 52 -11.68 44.52 9.26
CA SER A 52 -11.75 43.23 9.95
C SER A 52 -13.16 42.66 10.03
N SER A 53 -14.18 43.49 10.26
CA SER A 53 -15.58 43.03 10.37
C SER A 53 -16.14 42.49 9.05
N HIS A 54 -15.79 43.10 7.91
CA HIS A 54 -16.20 42.60 6.60
C HIS A 54 -15.48 41.30 6.20
N SER A 55 -14.24 41.09 6.67
CA SER A 55 -13.52 39.83 6.44
C SER A 55 -14.05 38.67 7.28
N ALA A 56 -14.64 38.94 8.46
CA ALA A 56 -15.23 37.91 9.31
C ALA A 56 -16.55 37.39 8.72
N LEU A 57 -17.49 38.28 8.41
CA LEU A 57 -18.80 37.92 7.85
C LEU A 57 -18.67 37.14 6.53
N ALA A 58 -17.77 37.56 5.64
CA ALA A 58 -17.49 36.84 4.39
C ALA A 58 -16.92 35.42 4.60
N SER A 59 -16.33 35.13 5.77
CA SER A 59 -15.90 33.78 6.15
C SER A 59 -17.02 32.93 6.73
N GLU A 60 -18.01 33.54 7.39
CA GLU A 60 -19.18 32.86 7.96
C GLU A 60 -20.17 32.45 6.87
N ASP A 61 -20.50 33.36 5.94
CA ASP A 61 -21.36 33.08 4.77
C ASP A 61 -20.80 31.95 3.89
N SER A 62 -19.47 31.88 3.74
CA SER A 62 -18.81 30.83 2.94
C SER A 62 -18.73 29.50 3.68
N ALA A 63 -18.60 29.51 5.02
CA ALA A 63 -18.67 28.30 5.83
C ALA A 63 -20.08 27.70 5.84
N LEU A 64 -21.11 28.53 5.93
CA LEU A 64 -22.52 28.10 5.88
C LEU A 64 -22.85 27.48 4.52
N LEU A 65 -22.50 28.13 3.41
CA LEU A 65 -22.76 27.64 2.06
C LEU A 65 -22.14 26.25 1.81
N ARG A 66 -20.92 26.03 2.30
CA ARG A 66 -20.23 24.72 2.23
C ARG A 66 -20.90 23.64 3.06
N TRP A 67 -21.47 24.01 4.20
CA TRP A 67 -22.21 23.09 5.06
C TRP A 67 -23.54 22.67 4.40
N GLU A 68 -24.32 23.63 3.86
CA GLU A 68 -25.55 23.35 3.12
C GLU A 68 -25.30 22.47 1.88
N TYR A 69 -24.20 22.75 1.15
CA TYR A 69 -23.77 21.96 -0.01
C TYR A 69 -23.42 20.51 0.36
N ALA A 70 -22.70 20.31 1.47
CA ALA A 70 -22.37 18.98 1.99
C ALA A 70 -23.61 18.21 2.46
N GLU A 71 -24.50 18.83 3.23
CA GLU A 71 -25.75 18.18 3.68
C GLU A 71 -26.63 17.77 2.49
N THR A 72 -26.77 18.66 1.49
CA THR A 72 -27.57 18.40 0.28
C THR A 72 -27.02 17.19 -0.50
N ARG A 73 -25.69 17.11 -0.69
CA ARG A 73 -25.03 15.99 -1.37
C ARG A 73 -25.23 14.65 -0.64
N ASP A 74 -25.15 14.67 0.68
CA ASP A 74 -25.26 13.45 1.48
C ASP A 74 -26.74 12.97 1.53
N ARG A 75 -27.70 13.90 1.50
CA ARG A 75 -29.15 13.61 1.31
C ARG A 75 -29.46 13.02 -0.07
N ILE A 76 -28.89 13.57 -1.15
CA ILE A 76 -28.98 13.01 -2.52
C ILE A 76 -28.52 11.55 -2.53
N THR A 77 -27.33 11.30 -1.97
CA THR A 77 -26.72 9.96 -1.90
C THR A 77 -27.65 8.95 -1.20
N HIS A 78 -28.20 9.33 -0.05
CA HIS A 78 -29.10 8.46 0.72
C HIS A 78 -30.46 8.22 0.01
N LEU A 79 -31.01 9.19 -0.72
CA LEU A 79 -32.20 8.99 -1.54
C LEU A 79 -31.95 8.03 -2.71
N GLN A 80 -30.80 8.14 -3.37
CA GLN A 80 -30.44 7.24 -4.48
C GLN A 80 -30.26 5.78 -3.99
N GLU A 81 -29.66 5.56 -2.82
CA GLU A 81 -29.64 4.24 -2.18
C GLU A 81 -31.06 3.73 -1.87
N THR A 82 -31.91 4.58 -1.30
CA THR A 82 -33.30 4.25 -0.94
C THR A 82 -34.14 3.87 -2.18
N LEU A 83 -34.04 4.67 -3.24
CA LEU A 83 -34.65 4.40 -4.55
C LEU A 83 -34.17 3.06 -5.13
N TYR A 84 -32.86 2.81 -5.12
CA TYR A 84 -32.29 1.54 -5.61
C TYR A 84 -32.82 0.32 -4.84
N VAL A 85 -32.91 0.41 -3.51
CA VAL A 85 -33.48 -0.65 -2.67
C VAL A 85 -34.97 -0.86 -2.98
N GLN A 86 -35.77 0.22 -3.08
CA GLN A 86 -37.20 0.11 -3.35
C GLN A 86 -37.49 -0.39 -4.78
N MET A 87 -36.67 -0.03 -5.77
CA MET A 87 -36.70 -0.62 -7.12
C MET A 87 -36.42 -2.12 -7.07
N CYS A 88 -35.36 -2.57 -6.39
CA CYS A 88 -35.05 -3.99 -6.22
C CYS A 88 -36.18 -4.77 -5.53
N GLN A 89 -36.85 -4.16 -4.54
CA GLN A 89 -38.02 -4.75 -3.89
C GLN A 89 -39.22 -4.85 -4.84
N ASN A 90 -39.47 -3.83 -5.66
CA ASN A 90 -40.56 -3.82 -6.64
C ASN A 90 -40.33 -4.83 -7.77
N GLU A 91 -39.10 -4.99 -8.27
CA GLU A 91 -38.76 -6.05 -9.23
C GLU A 91 -38.97 -7.45 -8.64
N ALA A 92 -38.60 -7.66 -7.37
CA ALA A 92 -38.81 -8.91 -6.68
C ALA A 92 -40.31 -9.23 -6.46
N LYS A 93 -41.13 -8.21 -6.13
CA LYS A 93 -42.60 -8.32 -6.07
C LYS A 93 -43.21 -8.63 -7.45
N ALA A 94 -42.64 -8.09 -8.52
CA ALA A 94 -43.03 -8.37 -9.90
C ALA A 94 -42.53 -9.73 -10.44
N GLY A 95 -42.00 -10.62 -9.59
CA GLY A 95 -41.54 -11.96 -9.97
C GLY A 95 -40.29 -11.99 -10.86
N ARG A 96 -39.61 -10.86 -11.06
CA ARG A 96 -38.38 -10.79 -11.84
C ARG A 96 -37.22 -11.40 -11.04
N LYS A 97 -36.27 -12.04 -11.72
CA LYS A 97 -35.10 -12.65 -11.07
C LYS A 97 -34.25 -11.55 -10.43
N LYS A 98 -34.12 -11.57 -9.09
CA LYS A 98 -33.33 -10.61 -8.32
C LYS A 98 -31.93 -10.38 -8.95
N PRO A 99 -31.44 -9.12 -9.02
CA PRO A 99 -30.10 -8.84 -9.52
C PRO A 99 -29.04 -9.55 -8.66
N LYS A 100 -28.01 -10.11 -9.32
CA LYS A 100 -26.95 -10.88 -8.66
C LYS A 100 -25.92 -9.98 -7.97
N ARG A 101 -26.26 -9.40 -6.81
CA ARG A 101 -25.29 -8.83 -5.85
C ARG A 101 -25.53 -9.38 -4.44
N GLY A 102 -24.44 -9.77 -3.77
CA GLY A 102 -24.47 -10.55 -2.53
C GLY A 102 -24.42 -9.72 -1.25
N ARG A 103 -25.42 -8.86 -1.03
CA ARG A 103 -25.71 -8.26 0.29
C ARG A 103 -27.21 -8.24 0.54
N THR A 104 -27.61 -8.51 1.77
CA THR A 104 -28.94 -8.11 2.27
C THR A 104 -28.95 -6.58 2.32
N LEU A 105 -29.84 -5.96 1.55
CA LEU A 105 -29.97 -4.49 1.51
C LEU A 105 -31.15 -4.08 2.41
N GLU A 106 -30.81 -3.70 3.64
CA GLU A 106 -31.69 -2.93 4.52
C GLU A 106 -31.40 -1.45 4.24
N ALA A 107 -32.45 -0.62 4.18
CA ALA A 107 -32.28 0.82 3.96
C ALA A 107 -31.82 1.50 5.26
N PRO A 108 -30.90 2.49 5.21
CA PRO A 108 -30.49 3.21 6.42
C PRO A 108 -31.69 3.93 7.07
N PRO A 109 -31.83 3.93 8.41
CA PRO A 109 -33.05 4.35 9.11
C PRO A 109 -33.19 5.87 9.28
N LEU A 110 -32.54 6.68 8.44
CA LEU A 110 -32.27 8.10 8.70
C LEU A 110 -33.29 9.11 8.16
N LEU A 111 -34.30 8.66 7.41
CA LEU A 111 -35.45 9.48 7.01
C LEU A 111 -36.75 8.68 7.08
N ASP A 112 -37.85 9.40 7.33
CA ASP A 112 -39.21 8.84 7.23
C ASP A 112 -39.65 8.58 5.76
N SER A 113 -38.72 8.78 4.82
CA SER A 113 -38.80 8.55 3.38
C SER A 113 -39.15 7.09 3.02
N ALA A 114 -38.85 6.13 3.89
CA ALA A 114 -39.23 4.72 3.71
C ALA A 114 -40.76 4.50 3.59
N LYS A 115 -41.58 5.48 3.98
CA LYS A 115 -43.05 5.49 3.81
C LYS A 115 -43.51 6.13 2.50
N LEU A 116 -42.63 6.78 1.74
CA LEU A 116 -42.97 7.46 0.49
C LEU A 116 -43.11 6.47 -0.68
N ALA A 117 -44.03 6.80 -1.60
CA ALA A 117 -44.14 6.12 -2.87
C ALA A 117 -42.98 6.52 -3.80
N LEU A 118 -42.52 5.59 -4.65
CA LEU A 118 -41.38 5.79 -5.54
C LEU A 118 -41.38 7.15 -6.28
N PRO A 119 -42.49 7.66 -6.86
CA PRO A 119 -42.50 8.95 -7.55
C PRO A 119 -42.14 10.14 -6.65
N ARG A 120 -42.52 10.12 -5.35
CA ARG A 120 -42.16 11.19 -4.41
C ARG A 120 -40.68 11.18 -4.00
N LEU A 121 -40.03 10.02 -4.06
CA LEU A 121 -38.59 9.92 -3.85
C LEU A 121 -37.81 10.39 -5.08
N GLN A 122 -38.37 10.23 -6.28
CA GLN A 122 -37.83 10.82 -7.51
C GLN A 122 -38.01 12.34 -7.50
N GLU A 123 -39.20 12.84 -7.13
CA GLU A 123 -39.51 14.27 -6.97
C GLU A 123 -38.60 14.99 -5.96
N GLU A 124 -38.39 14.42 -4.75
CA GLU A 124 -37.46 14.99 -3.76
C GLU A 124 -35.99 14.83 -4.17
N LEU A 125 -35.62 13.80 -4.95
CA LEU A 125 -34.28 13.66 -5.52
C LEU A 125 -34.01 14.76 -6.56
N GLU A 126 -34.89 14.90 -7.56
CA GLU A 126 -34.80 15.95 -8.60
C GLU A 126 -34.73 17.35 -7.97
N ARG A 127 -35.51 17.60 -6.92
CA ARG A 127 -35.49 18.83 -6.13
C ARG A 127 -34.16 19.08 -5.42
N LEU A 128 -33.57 18.06 -4.80
CA LEU A 128 -32.28 18.19 -4.12
C LEU A 128 -31.12 18.29 -5.11
N GLU A 129 -31.16 17.58 -6.24
CA GLU A 129 -30.19 17.72 -7.33
C GLU A 129 -30.24 19.14 -7.93
N ALA A 130 -31.42 19.75 -8.05
CA ALA A 130 -31.57 21.16 -8.44
C ALA A 130 -30.97 22.12 -7.40
N LEU A 131 -31.29 21.95 -6.10
CA LEU A 131 -30.71 22.74 -5.00
C LEU A 131 -29.18 22.64 -4.97
N TYR A 132 -28.64 21.43 -5.20
CA TYR A 132 -27.20 21.18 -5.23
C TYR A 132 -26.49 21.95 -6.35
N GLN A 133 -27.09 22.06 -7.55
CA GLN A 133 -26.51 22.90 -8.61
C GLN A 133 -26.62 24.40 -8.28
N GLU A 134 -27.67 24.85 -7.59
CA GLU A 134 -27.77 26.25 -7.13
C GLU A 134 -26.69 26.59 -6.09
N LEU A 135 -26.52 25.75 -5.07
CA LEU A 135 -25.49 25.92 -4.03
C LEU A 135 -24.08 25.91 -4.63
N ARG A 136 -23.82 25.00 -5.59
CA ARG A 136 -22.57 24.93 -6.36
C ARG A 136 -22.30 26.22 -7.13
N TYR A 137 -23.30 26.74 -7.85
CA TYR A 137 -23.17 27.99 -8.61
C TYR A 137 -22.88 29.19 -7.70
N ARG A 138 -23.47 29.23 -6.49
CA ARG A 138 -23.15 30.24 -5.47
C ARG A 138 -21.71 30.11 -4.96
N GLU A 139 -21.17 28.90 -4.78
CA GLU A 139 -19.76 28.74 -4.36
C GLU A 139 -18.79 29.17 -5.49
N GLU A 140 -19.09 28.81 -6.74
CA GLU A 140 -18.33 29.32 -7.91
C GLU A 140 -18.30 30.85 -7.96
N GLN A 141 -19.44 31.52 -7.70
CA GLN A 141 -19.50 32.98 -7.62
C GLN A 141 -18.67 33.53 -6.45
N GLN A 142 -18.80 32.97 -5.23
CA GLN A 142 -17.99 33.41 -4.08
C GLN A 142 -16.48 33.27 -4.35
N VAL A 143 -16.04 32.16 -4.96
CA VAL A 143 -14.63 31.92 -5.31
C VAL A 143 -14.15 32.91 -6.37
N ALA A 144 -14.96 33.15 -7.42
CA ALA A 144 -14.63 34.13 -8.46
C ALA A 144 -14.56 35.57 -7.91
N GLU A 145 -15.45 35.95 -7.01
CA GLU A 145 -15.39 37.25 -6.31
C GLU A 145 -14.17 37.35 -5.40
N ALA A 146 -13.84 36.32 -4.62
CA ALA A 146 -12.66 36.31 -3.74
C ALA A 146 -11.36 36.46 -4.55
N LEU A 147 -11.24 35.76 -5.69
CA LEU A 147 -10.14 35.91 -6.65
C LEU A 147 -10.06 37.32 -7.27
N THR A 148 -11.21 37.89 -7.62
CA THR A 148 -11.28 39.26 -8.18
C THR A 148 -10.89 40.31 -7.14
N ARG A 149 -11.28 40.12 -5.87
CA ARG A 149 -10.91 41.02 -4.75
C ARG A 149 -9.43 40.88 -4.37
N SER A 150 -8.85 39.67 -4.41
CA SER A 150 -7.45 39.45 -4.03
C SER A 150 -6.43 39.92 -5.07
N THR A 151 -6.82 39.95 -6.35
CA THR A 151 -5.94 40.38 -7.46
C THR A 151 -5.82 41.90 -7.62
N LEU A 152 -6.47 42.71 -6.79
CA LEU A 152 -6.43 44.18 -6.82
C LEU A 152 -5.13 44.80 -6.23
N ARG A 153 -3.98 44.41 -6.77
CA ARG A 153 -2.77 45.23 -6.82
C ARG A 153 -2.11 45.13 -8.21
N PRO A 154 -2.47 46.02 -9.15
CA PRO A 154 -1.92 46.00 -10.50
C PRO A 154 -0.49 46.55 -10.55
N SER A 155 0.51 45.70 -10.31
CA SER A 155 1.90 45.93 -10.71
C SER A 155 2.37 44.82 -11.67
N THR A 156 2.03 45.01 -12.95
CA THR A 156 2.63 44.34 -14.12
C THR A 156 2.87 42.82 -14.04
N LEU A 157 1.83 42.04 -14.32
CA LEU A 157 1.99 40.71 -14.93
C LEU A 157 0.81 40.40 -15.87
N GLU A 158 1.00 39.48 -16.82
CA GLU A 158 0.12 39.36 -18.00
C GLU A 158 -1.26 38.71 -17.74
N ALA A 159 -2.25 39.15 -18.51
CA ALA A 159 -3.63 38.64 -18.51
C ALA A 159 -3.78 37.14 -18.91
N LYS A 160 -2.69 36.45 -19.26
CA LYS A 160 -2.69 35.00 -19.55
C LYS A 160 -3.04 34.18 -18.30
N ASN A 161 -2.51 34.56 -17.13
CA ASN A 161 -2.71 33.82 -15.88
C ASN A 161 -4.18 33.80 -15.41
N LEU A 162 -4.95 34.86 -15.71
CA LEU A 162 -6.36 34.96 -15.32
C LEU A 162 -7.23 33.87 -15.98
N LYS A 163 -6.89 33.43 -17.20
CA LYS A 163 -7.57 32.29 -17.84
C LYS A 163 -7.23 30.96 -17.17
N SER A 164 -5.96 30.73 -16.85
CA SER A 164 -5.52 29.50 -16.16
C SER A 164 -6.22 29.35 -14.81
N VAL A 165 -6.30 30.42 -14.02
CA VAL A 165 -6.96 30.41 -12.70
C VAL A 165 -8.48 30.17 -12.81
N ALA A 166 -9.15 30.76 -13.79
CA ALA A 166 -10.57 30.51 -14.03
C ALA A 166 -10.85 29.06 -14.47
N ILE A 167 -9.97 28.48 -15.29
CA ILE A 167 -10.07 27.08 -15.74
C ILE A 167 -9.80 26.11 -14.57
N ALA A 168 -8.81 26.39 -13.72
CA ALA A 168 -8.56 25.59 -12.52
C ALA A 168 -9.75 25.59 -11.54
N ALA A 169 -10.41 26.74 -11.35
CA ALA A 169 -11.64 26.83 -10.56
C ALA A 169 -12.79 25.98 -11.14
N GLN A 170 -12.96 25.97 -12.47
CA GLN A 170 -13.92 25.08 -13.13
C GLN A 170 -13.56 23.60 -13.02
N GLY A 171 -12.27 23.25 -13.07
CA GLY A 171 -11.77 21.89 -12.83
C GLY A 171 -12.15 21.37 -11.44
N ILE A 172 -11.79 22.12 -10.40
CA ILE A 172 -12.10 21.79 -9.00
C ILE A 172 -13.61 21.64 -8.79
N SER A 173 -14.43 22.52 -9.37
CA SER A 173 -15.90 22.42 -9.31
C SER A 173 -16.45 21.14 -9.97
N LEU A 174 -15.96 20.79 -11.17
CA LEU A 174 -16.40 19.59 -11.89
C LEU A 174 -15.98 18.28 -11.19
N MET A 175 -14.87 18.31 -10.45
CA MET A 175 -14.40 17.17 -9.65
C MET A 175 -15.24 16.90 -8.39
N MET A 176 -15.91 17.92 -7.85
CA MET A 176 -16.83 17.77 -6.71
C MET A 176 -18.24 17.34 -7.12
N ALA A 177 -18.62 17.61 -8.38
CA ALA A 177 -19.91 17.26 -8.96
C ALA A 177 -19.98 15.79 -9.39
N GLY A 178 -20.20 14.89 -8.42
CA GLY A 178 -20.43 13.47 -8.67
C GLY A 178 -21.68 13.21 -9.50
N THR A 179 -21.52 13.06 -10.83
CA THR A 179 -22.62 12.74 -11.75
C THR A 179 -23.09 11.30 -11.56
N THR A 180 -24.40 11.07 -11.68
CA THR A 180 -25.05 9.85 -11.17
C THR A 180 -25.41 8.84 -12.25
N ASP A 181 -25.24 9.18 -13.54
CA ASP A 181 -25.11 8.16 -14.58
C ASP A 181 -23.71 7.52 -14.50
N SER A 182 -23.69 6.21 -14.28
CA SER A 182 -22.49 5.38 -14.13
C SER A 182 -21.55 5.37 -15.34
N ARG A 183 -21.96 5.89 -16.50
CA ARG A 183 -21.11 6.06 -17.69
C ARG A 183 -20.47 7.44 -17.77
N ASP A 184 -21.23 8.49 -17.49
CA ASP A 184 -20.76 9.86 -17.64
C ASP A 184 -19.91 10.31 -16.45
N SER A 185 -20.10 9.71 -15.28
CA SER A 185 -19.13 9.77 -14.17
C SER A 185 -17.82 9.08 -14.52
N GLU A 186 -17.86 7.90 -15.17
CA GLU A 186 -16.63 7.25 -15.65
C GLU A 186 -15.96 8.04 -16.78
N ALA A 187 -16.71 8.82 -17.56
CA ALA A 187 -16.18 9.75 -18.56
C ALA A 187 -15.56 11.00 -17.92
N SER A 188 -16.23 11.61 -16.94
CA SER A 188 -15.72 12.80 -16.23
C SER A 188 -14.46 12.49 -15.41
N LEU A 189 -14.41 11.31 -14.75
CA LEU A 189 -13.19 10.80 -14.09
C LEU A 189 -12.04 10.46 -15.07
N ARG A 190 -12.31 10.41 -16.38
CA ARG A 190 -11.31 10.27 -17.45
C ARG A 190 -10.93 11.61 -18.09
N ASP A 191 -11.63 12.71 -17.81
CA ASP A 191 -11.15 14.02 -18.20
C ASP A 191 -10.03 14.45 -17.23
N HIS A 192 -8.82 14.00 -17.56
CA HIS A 192 -7.59 14.32 -16.86
C HIS A 192 -7.17 15.81 -17.01
N THR A 193 -7.90 16.62 -17.77
CA THR A 193 -7.73 18.08 -17.86
C THR A 193 -8.51 18.81 -16.77
N LEU A 194 -9.70 18.32 -16.42
CA LEU A 194 -10.44 18.75 -15.23
C LEU A 194 -9.75 18.17 -13.98
N LEU A 195 -9.61 16.83 -13.97
CA LEU A 195 -8.46 16.07 -13.47
C LEU A 195 -7.48 16.78 -12.50
N PHE A 196 -6.57 17.52 -13.14
CA PHE A 196 -5.31 18.01 -12.58
C PHE A 196 -4.95 19.40 -13.13
N GLY A 197 -5.96 20.13 -13.62
CA GLY A 197 -5.79 21.39 -14.33
C GLY A 197 -4.83 21.33 -15.53
N LEU A 198 -4.15 22.44 -15.78
CA LEU A 198 -3.18 22.60 -16.85
C LEU A 198 -1.84 21.92 -16.48
N GLU A 199 -0.89 21.87 -17.41
CA GLU A 199 0.39 21.17 -17.19
C GLU A 199 1.26 21.82 -16.10
N ASP A 200 0.95 23.05 -15.71
CA ASP A 200 1.66 23.89 -14.73
C ASP A 200 0.89 24.08 -13.41
N ASP A 201 -0.19 23.32 -13.14
CA ASP A 201 -0.97 23.48 -11.91
C ASP A 201 -0.09 23.31 -10.65
N TYR A 202 -0.24 24.24 -9.71
CA TYR A 202 0.65 24.44 -8.54
C TYR A 202 2.14 24.68 -8.85
N GLY A 203 2.51 24.91 -10.12
CA GLY A 203 3.90 25.04 -10.58
C GLY A 203 4.66 23.71 -10.64
N LEU A 204 3.95 22.58 -10.66
CA LEU A 204 4.53 21.24 -10.57
C LEU A 204 4.67 20.61 -11.97
N THR A 205 5.89 20.27 -12.40
CA THR A 205 6.10 19.61 -13.69
C THR A 205 5.75 18.11 -13.64
N TRP A 206 4.95 17.65 -14.60
CA TRP A 206 4.43 16.29 -14.68
C TRP A 206 5.05 15.46 -15.81
N ASP A 207 5.46 14.23 -15.52
CA ASP A 207 5.61 13.21 -16.59
C ASP A 207 4.27 12.50 -16.78
N ARG A 208 3.55 12.87 -17.84
CA ARG A 208 2.28 12.28 -18.27
C ARG A 208 2.45 11.21 -19.37
N THR A 209 3.67 10.82 -19.79
CA THR A 209 3.95 9.97 -20.96
C THR A 209 3.29 8.57 -20.95
N TRP A 210 2.67 8.17 -19.83
CA TRP A 210 2.17 6.82 -19.58
C TRP A 210 0.66 6.71 -19.41
N VAL A 211 -0.06 7.84 -19.46
CA VAL A 211 -1.48 7.98 -19.11
C VAL A 211 -2.39 6.98 -19.83
N ASP A 212 -2.42 7.03 -21.17
CA ASP A 212 -3.31 6.22 -22.01
C ASP A 212 -2.80 4.79 -22.25
N MET A 213 -1.55 4.52 -21.86
CA MET A 213 -0.89 3.25 -22.14
C MET A 213 -1.38 2.15 -21.19
N ALA A 214 -1.83 1.03 -21.74
CA ALA A 214 -2.28 -0.12 -20.97
C ALA A 214 -1.22 -0.62 -19.95
N ALA A 215 -1.70 -1.09 -18.81
CA ALA A 215 -0.86 -1.67 -17.76
C ALA A 215 -1.54 -2.90 -17.12
N GLY A 216 -0.73 -3.91 -16.83
CA GLY A 216 -1.14 -5.21 -16.30
C GLY A 216 -1.42 -6.27 -17.39
N PRO A 217 -2.06 -7.39 -17.01
CA PRO A 217 -2.38 -8.47 -17.94
C PRO A 217 -3.63 -8.12 -18.74
N LYS A 218 -3.69 -8.57 -20.00
CA LYS A 218 -4.82 -8.31 -20.91
C LYS A 218 -6.09 -9.09 -20.54
N ASN A 219 -5.91 -10.22 -19.85
CA ASN A 219 -6.98 -11.05 -19.31
C ASN A 219 -6.43 -11.97 -18.21
N ASP A 220 -7.32 -12.65 -17.47
CA ASP A 220 -6.90 -13.55 -16.39
C ASP A 220 -6.26 -14.85 -16.87
N GLN A 221 -6.40 -15.23 -18.16
CA GLN A 221 -5.64 -16.35 -18.71
C GLN A 221 -4.14 -16.01 -18.82
N GLN A 222 -3.81 -14.79 -19.26
CA GLN A 222 -2.44 -14.26 -19.17
C GLN A 222 -2.00 -14.19 -17.71
N ARG A 223 -2.87 -13.71 -16.79
CA ARG A 223 -2.55 -13.64 -15.36
C ARG A 223 -2.09 -14.98 -14.80
N GLN A 224 -2.90 -16.03 -14.97
CA GLN A 224 -2.59 -17.35 -14.42
C GLN A 224 -1.39 -18.00 -15.12
N ARG A 225 -1.21 -17.81 -16.43
CA ARG A 225 -0.04 -18.29 -17.16
C ARG A 225 1.26 -17.64 -16.66
N THR A 226 1.26 -16.32 -16.47
CA THR A 226 2.41 -15.59 -15.91
C THR A 226 2.65 -15.97 -14.44
N ARG A 227 1.59 -16.14 -13.63
CA ARG A 227 1.69 -16.62 -12.24
C ARG A 227 2.37 -17.99 -12.17
N GLN A 228 1.91 -18.96 -12.97
CA GLN A 228 2.47 -20.32 -12.96
C GLN A 228 3.91 -20.34 -13.48
N GLY A 229 4.19 -19.73 -14.64
CA GLY A 229 5.55 -19.65 -15.17
C GLY A 229 6.54 -18.93 -14.25
N THR A 230 6.06 -18.02 -13.39
CA THR A 230 6.89 -17.40 -12.33
C THR A 230 7.19 -18.40 -11.21
N LYS A 231 6.20 -19.20 -10.76
CA LYS A 231 6.42 -20.30 -9.80
C LYS A 231 7.42 -21.33 -10.33
N ASP A 232 7.20 -21.82 -11.54
CA ASP A 232 8.04 -22.86 -12.18
C ASP A 232 9.50 -22.39 -12.27
N LYS A 233 9.70 -21.10 -12.58
CA LYS A 233 11.01 -20.46 -12.62
C LYS A 233 11.64 -20.26 -11.23
N VAL A 234 10.86 -19.99 -10.18
CA VAL A 234 11.37 -19.96 -8.80
C VAL A 234 11.89 -21.34 -8.40
N VAL A 235 11.09 -22.38 -8.62
CA VAL A 235 11.44 -23.79 -8.33
C VAL A 235 12.71 -24.19 -9.07
N SER A 236 12.74 -23.96 -10.38
CA SER A 236 13.90 -24.27 -11.23
C SER A 236 15.18 -23.51 -10.85
N GLN A 237 15.10 -22.23 -10.48
CA GLN A 237 16.29 -21.42 -10.19
C GLN A 237 16.81 -21.55 -8.74
N LEU A 238 15.98 -22.03 -7.81
CA LEU A 238 16.42 -22.44 -6.46
C LEU A 238 16.74 -23.94 -6.36
N GLY A 239 16.39 -24.73 -7.38
CA GLY A 239 16.54 -26.18 -7.35
C GLY A 239 15.71 -26.84 -6.24
N LEU A 240 14.46 -26.39 -6.10
CA LEU A 240 13.44 -26.98 -5.21
C LEU A 240 12.70 -28.12 -5.94
N SER A 241 12.03 -28.99 -5.19
CA SER A 241 11.16 -30.03 -5.73
C SER A 241 9.81 -29.44 -6.20
N HIS A 242 9.30 -28.43 -5.50
CA HIS A 242 8.01 -27.77 -5.82
C HIS A 242 7.88 -26.35 -5.24
N PHE A 243 6.89 -25.59 -5.72
CA PHE A 243 6.59 -24.25 -5.19
C PHE A 243 5.70 -24.39 -3.94
N GLY A 244 6.28 -24.09 -2.77
CA GLY A 244 5.72 -24.41 -1.45
C GLY A 244 6.78 -24.96 -0.48
N GLU A 245 7.95 -25.33 -1.00
CA GLU A 245 9.05 -25.90 -0.23
C GLU A 245 9.94 -24.83 0.42
N ALA A 246 10.35 -25.05 1.67
CA ALA A 246 11.13 -24.08 2.46
C ALA A 246 12.50 -23.76 1.84
N ALA A 247 13.01 -22.55 2.11
CA ALA A 247 14.28 -22.06 1.57
C ALA A 247 15.49 -22.91 1.99
N SER A 248 15.40 -23.62 3.12
CA SER A 248 16.40 -24.59 3.59
C SER A 248 16.64 -25.76 2.62
N MET A 249 15.67 -26.06 1.76
CA MET A 249 15.74 -27.13 0.75
C MET A 249 16.32 -26.65 -0.59
N ALA A 250 16.61 -25.35 -0.74
CA ALA A 250 17.16 -24.81 -1.98
C ALA A 250 18.59 -25.33 -2.22
N THR A 251 18.79 -25.99 -3.35
CA THR A 251 20.10 -26.50 -3.80
C THR A 251 20.90 -25.46 -4.59
N SER A 252 20.29 -24.32 -4.92
CA SER A 252 20.88 -23.19 -5.66
C SER A 252 20.41 -21.85 -5.08
N TYR A 253 21.33 -20.88 -5.02
CA TYR A 253 21.03 -19.51 -4.59
C TYR A 253 21.42 -18.50 -5.69
N PRO A 254 20.57 -17.50 -6.01
CA PRO A 254 20.92 -16.48 -6.99
C PRO A 254 22.05 -15.58 -6.43
N PRO A 255 23.05 -15.16 -7.22
CA PRO A 255 24.16 -14.32 -6.73
C PRO A 255 23.74 -12.98 -6.10
N GLN A 256 22.50 -12.53 -6.35
CA GLN A 256 21.91 -11.36 -5.69
C GLN A 256 21.52 -11.60 -4.21
N SER A 257 21.40 -12.84 -3.72
CA SER A 257 20.97 -13.09 -2.33
C SER A 257 21.99 -12.55 -1.32
N SER A 258 23.29 -12.73 -1.59
CA SER A 258 24.40 -12.16 -0.80
C SER A 258 24.59 -10.66 -0.99
N GLN A 259 23.78 -10.03 -1.84
CA GLN A 259 23.73 -8.58 -2.02
C GLN A 259 22.49 -7.99 -1.31
N THR A 260 21.75 -8.78 -0.53
CA THR A 260 20.66 -8.28 0.33
C THR A 260 21.22 -7.44 1.47
N VAL A 261 20.57 -6.31 1.75
CA VAL A 261 20.96 -5.39 2.82
C VAL A 261 19.77 -5.09 3.72
N LEU A 262 19.89 -5.35 5.01
CA LEU A 262 18.91 -4.97 6.04
C LEU A 262 19.42 -3.76 6.81
N PHE A 263 18.62 -2.70 6.87
CA PHE A 263 18.82 -1.56 7.75
C PHE A 263 17.87 -1.72 8.95
N ALA A 264 18.41 -2.11 10.09
CA ALA A 264 17.67 -2.31 11.33
C ALA A 264 17.67 -1.04 12.18
N ASP A 265 16.52 -0.65 12.72
CA ASP A 265 16.40 0.53 13.56
C ASP A 265 16.35 0.14 15.04
N GLN A 266 17.50 0.28 15.70
CA GLN A 266 17.67 -0.14 17.09
C GLN A 266 17.15 0.88 18.11
N ARG A 267 16.72 2.09 17.70
CA ARG A 267 16.33 3.17 18.61
C ARG A 267 15.05 2.85 19.39
N HIS A 268 13.96 2.57 18.67
CA HIS A 268 12.62 2.44 19.26
C HIS A 268 12.22 0.98 19.54
N ALA A 269 13.02 0.02 19.06
CA ALA A 269 12.71 -1.41 19.08
C ALA A 269 12.48 -1.98 20.49
N GLN A 270 13.15 -1.44 21.52
CA GLN A 270 13.04 -1.92 22.90
C GLN A 270 11.91 -1.26 23.71
N GLU A 271 11.44 -0.08 23.30
CA GLU A 271 10.57 0.77 24.14
C GLU A 271 9.12 0.80 23.65
N GLU A 272 8.88 0.71 22.33
CA GLU A 272 7.54 0.88 21.73
C GLU A 272 6.86 -0.42 21.28
N GLY A 273 7.44 -1.58 21.57
CA GLY A 273 7.03 -2.86 20.96
C GLY A 273 7.36 -2.96 19.46
N ALA A 274 8.11 -2.00 18.92
CA ALA A 274 8.42 -1.84 17.49
C ALA A 274 9.42 -2.87 16.91
N ALA A 275 9.99 -3.74 17.74
CA ALA A 275 10.93 -4.78 17.32
C ALA A 275 10.29 -5.80 16.36
N ALA A 276 11.13 -6.42 15.52
CA ALA A 276 10.79 -7.69 14.88
C ALA A 276 10.51 -8.77 15.95
N GLY A 277 9.76 -9.80 15.58
CA GLY A 277 9.44 -10.93 16.44
C GLY A 277 7.95 -11.23 16.53
N GLY A 278 7.60 -12.34 17.19
CA GLY A 278 6.21 -12.79 17.30
C GLY A 278 5.63 -13.05 15.90
N SER A 279 4.60 -12.29 15.52
CA SER A 279 3.98 -12.37 14.19
C SER A 279 4.74 -11.62 13.10
N PHE A 280 5.77 -10.84 13.41
CA PHE A 280 6.45 -9.94 12.48
C PHE A 280 7.88 -10.40 12.18
N LEU A 281 8.22 -10.49 10.89
CA LEU A 281 9.58 -10.84 10.44
C LEU A 281 10.51 -9.62 10.31
N LEU A 282 9.94 -8.47 9.95
CA LEU A 282 10.62 -7.17 9.83
C LEU A 282 10.16 -6.30 11.00
N GLY A 283 11.05 -5.54 11.65
CA GLY A 283 10.65 -4.58 12.67
C GLY A 283 9.88 -3.40 12.05
N ARG A 284 9.08 -2.70 12.86
CA ARG A 284 8.19 -1.61 12.40
C ARG A 284 8.93 -0.54 11.60
N TYR A 285 10.14 -0.21 12.03
CA TYR A 285 11.00 0.83 11.44
C TYR A 285 12.16 0.25 10.59
N ASP A 286 12.30 -1.07 10.51
CA ASP A 286 13.35 -1.73 9.72
C ASP A 286 13.05 -1.62 8.21
N THR A 287 14.09 -1.58 7.38
CA THR A 287 13.95 -1.63 5.92
C THR A 287 14.93 -2.63 5.30
N VAL A 288 14.44 -3.48 4.38
CA VAL A 288 15.26 -4.51 3.72
C VAL A 288 15.30 -4.30 2.21
N PHE A 289 16.51 -4.17 1.66
CA PHE A 289 16.76 -3.89 0.25
C PHE A 289 17.33 -5.13 -0.43
N VAL A 290 16.62 -5.61 -1.45
CA VAL A 290 17.01 -6.77 -2.27
C VAL A 290 17.36 -6.33 -3.68
N LYS A 291 18.46 -6.87 -4.24
CA LYS A 291 18.85 -6.62 -5.63
C LYS A 291 18.10 -7.55 -6.56
N VAL A 292 17.34 -6.99 -7.50
CA VAL A 292 16.42 -7.75 -8.37
C VAL A 292 16.30 -7.12 -9.75
N CYS A 293 16.01 -7.93 -10.77
CA CYS A 293 15.59 -7.47 -12.10
C CYS A 293 14.12 -7.87 -12.37
N ALA A 294 13.39 -7.07 -13.14
CA ALA A 294 12.03 -7.42 -13.56
C ALA A 294 12.05 -8.53 -14.63
N ASP A 295 11.07 -9.44 -14.55
CA ASP A 295 10.87 -10.50 -15.55
C ASP A 295 9.95 -10.07 -16.70
N PHE A 296 9.06 -9.12 -16.45
CA PHE A 296 8.01 -8.71 -17.36
C PHE A 296 7.86 -7.18 -17.41
N ASP A 297 7.43 -6.67 -18.57
CA ASP A 297 7.18 -5.24 -18.83
C ASP A 297 5.83 -4.75 -18.24
N ARG A 298 5.45 -3.50 -18.52
CA ARG A 298 4.16 -2.92 -18.11
C ARG A 298 2.92 -3.74 -18.55
N GLU A 299 3.01 -4.50 -19.64
CA GLU A 299 1.94 -5.35 -20.21
C GLU A 299 2.04 -6.84 -19.81
N TRP A 300 2.96 -7.17 -18.90
CA TRP A 300 3.30 -8.54 -18.51
C TRP A 300 3.82 -9.41 -19.67
N ARG A 301 4.47 -8.80 -20.67
CA ARG A 301 5.25 -9.52 -21.69
C ARG A 301 6.65 -9.79 -21.12
N PHE A 302 7.21 -10.97 -21.37
CA PHE A 302 8.51 -11.37 -20.83
C PHE A 302 9.65 -10.55 -21.47
N ILE A 303 10.48 -9.91 -20.65
CA ILE A 303 11.59 -9.06 -21.10
C ILE A 303 12.70 -9.93 -21.68
N LYS A 304 13.02 -9.72 -22.97
CA LYS A 304 14.10 -10.41 -23.68
C LYS A 304 15.42 -9.65 -23.56
N GLY A 305 16.54 -10.35 -23.71
CA GLY A 305 17.88 -9.76 -23.67
C GLY A 305 18.46 -9.63 -22.26
N PRO A 306 19.59 -8.90 -22.11
CA PRO A 306 20.17 -8.60 -20.80
C PRO A 306 19.21 -7.74 -19.97
N ARG A 307 19.31 -7.86 -18.65
CA ARG A 307 18.41 -7.18 -17.71
C ARG A 307 19.24 -6.46 -16.67
N GLN A 308 18.87 -5.22 -16.39
CA GLN A 308 19.49 -4.46 -15.32
C GLN A 308 18.86 -4.84 -13.99
N ASP A 309 19.70 -5.08 -12.99
CA ASP A 309 19.27 -5.18 -11.60
C ASP A 309 19.05 -3.77 -11.02
N PHE A 310 18.02 -3.64 -10.19
CA PHE A 310 17.71 -2.48 -9.36
C PHE A 310 17.46 -2.95 -7.92
N TRP A 311 17.52 -2.03 -6.96
CA TRP A 311 17.12 -2.30 -5.59
C TRP A 311 15.60 -2.26 -5.47
N VAL A 312 15.01 -3.22 -4.75
CA VAL A 312 13.67 -3.08 -4.18
C VAL A 312 13.83 -2.99 -2.67
N ALA A 313 13.43 -1.85 -2.11
CA ALA A 313 13.25 -1.67 -0.68
C ALA A 313 11.93 -2.32 -0.26
N HIS A 314 11.92 -2.99 0.88
CA HIS A 314 10.69 -3.38 1.58
C HIS A 314 10.71 -2.77 2.98
N ALA A 315 9.57 -2.16 3.31
CA ALA A 315 9.25 -1.58 4.61
C ALA A 315 7.81 -1.95 4.96
N ALA A 316 7.54 -2.23 6.24
CA ALA A 316 6.17 -2.42 6.72
C ALA A 316 5.45 -1.07 6.78
N ALA A 317 4.16 -1.04 6.43
CA ALA A 317 3.28 0.09 6.71
C ALA A 317 2.51 -0.18 7.99
N LEU A 318 2.25 0.86 8.78
CA LEU A 318 1.48 0.76 10.01
C LEU A 318 0.02 0.38 9.71
N ASN A 319 -0.40 -0.79 10.19
CA ASN A 319 -1.74 -1.31 9.95
C ASN A 319 -2.72 -0.86 11.03
N VAL A 320 -3.26 0.35 10.88
CA VAL A 320 -4.25 0.95 11.79
C VAL A 320 -5.71 0.75 11.35
N GLY A 321 -5.94 0.27 10.12
CA GLY A 321 -7.27 0.23 9.49
C GLY A 321 -7.43 -0.71 8.30
N GLU A 322 -6.64 -1.79 8.15
CA GLU A 322 -6.95 -2.83 7.15
C GLU A 322 -8.15 -3.71 7.55
N SER A 323 -8.56 -3.68 8.83
CA SER A 323 -9.76 -4.36 9.35
C SER A 323 -10.14 -3.84 10.74
N THR A 324 -11.26 -4.34 11.30
CA THR A 324 -11.64 -4.16 12.71
C THR A 324 -10.70 -4.83 13.73
N LYS A 325 -9.63 -5.47 13.25
CA LYS A 325 -8.54 -6.07 14.03
C LYS A 325 -7.19 -5.73 13.38
N ALA A 326 -7.04 -4.48 12.95
CA ALA A 326 -5.81 -3.95 12.39
C ALA A 326 -4.70 -4.01 13.45
N THR A 327 -3.54 -4.56 13.09
CA THR A 327 -2.55 -5.06 14.07
C THR A 327 -1.81 -3.98 14.84
N ASP A 328 -1.61 -2.81 14.23
CA ASP A 328 -0.89 -1.69 14.85
C ASP A 328 -1.86 -0.71 15.52
N PHE A 329 -3.18 -0.79 15.26
CA PHE A 329 -4.15 0.16 15.84
C PHE A 329 -4.08 0.28 17.37
N PRO A 330 -3.94 -0.81 18.17
CA PRO A 330 -3.81 -0.71 19.62
C PRO A 330 -2.56 0.06 20.07
N ASP A 331 -1.44 -0.07 19.34
CA ASP A 331 -0.18 0.59 19.66
C ASP A 331 -0.26 2.10 19.40
N PHE A 332 -1.12 2.53 18.46
CA PHE A 332 -1.40 3.93 18.12
C PHE A 332 -2.74 4.43 18.68
N CYS A 333 -3.34 3.74 19.64
CA CYS A 333 -4.45 4.29 20.42
C CYS A 333 -3.92 5.30 21.45
N ARG A 334 -4.67 6.39 21.66
CA ARG A 334 -4.48 7.27 22.83
C ARG A 334 -4.76 6.47 24.10
N LEU A 335 -4.00 6.74 25.15
CA LEU A 335 -4.27 6.18 26.47
C LEU A 335 -5.32 7.05 27.20
N ALA A 336 -6.35 6.40 27.73
CA ALA A 336 -7.27 7.00 28.69
C ALA A 336 -6.58 7.20 30.05
N ASN A 337 -7.21 7.96 30.95
CA ASN A 337 -6.69 8.19 32.30
C ASN A 337 -6.54 6.90 33.15
N SER A 338 -7.10 5.76 32.73
CA SER A 338 -6.88 4.43 33.32
C SER A 338 -5.60 3.73 32.84
N GLY A 339 -4.92 4.26 31.82
CA GLY A 339 -3.83 3.58 31.10
C GLY A 339 -4.30 2.61 30.01
N GLU A 340 -5.61 2.47 29.80
CA GLU A 340 -6.20 1.63 28.74
C GLU A 340 -6.32 2.40 27.42
N ALA A 341 -6.28 1.68 26.29
CA ALA A 341 -6.47 2.26 24.96
C ALA A 341 -7.90 2.83 24.79
N SER A 342 -8.04 4.10 24.42
CA SER A 342 -9.34 4.79 24.33
C SER A 342 -10.19 4.40 23.11
N GLY A 343 -9.63 3.61 22.18
CA GLY A 343 -10.22 3.37 20.86
C GLY A 343 -10.16 4.58 19.91
N SER A 344 -9.33 5.58 20.22
CA SER A 344 -9.13 6.76 19.36
C SER A 344 -7.68 6.86 18.91
N LEU A 345 -7.43 7.21 17.65
CA LEU A 345 -6.08 7.27 17.10
C LEU A 345 -5.28 8.44 17.70
N ASP A 346 -4.07 8.15 18.17
CA ASP A 346 -3.03 9.12 18.43
C ASP A 346 -2.42 9.54 17.09
N GLU A 347 -2.95 10.63 16.53
CA GLU A 347 -2.56 11.15 15.21
C GLU A 347 -1.05 11.43 15.14
N GLU A 348 -0.49 12.16 16.11
CA GLU A 348 0.92 12.58 16.05
C GLU A 348 1.86 11.39 16.22
N ARG A 349 1.59 10.47 17.16
CA ARG A 349 2.42 9.26 17.30
C ARG A 349 2.37 8.37 16.05
N TYR A 350 1.23 8.34 15.35
CA TYR A 350 1.11 7.67 14.05
C TYR A 350 1.89 8.39 12.95
N TYR A 351 1.87 9.73 12.91
CA TYR A 351 2.66 10.53 11.96
C TYR A 351 4.16 10.39 12.18
N GLU A 352 4.64 10.50 13.43
CA GLU A 352 6.05 10.29 13.79
C GLU A 352 6.54 8.91 13.35
N ALA A 353 5.76 7.87 13.64
CA ALA A 353 6.10 6.50 13.24
C ALA A 353 6.10 6.30 11.71
N MET A 354 5.15 6.91 10.97
CA MET A 354 5.18 6.91 9.50
C MET A 354 6.38 7.69 8.96
N GLY A 355 6.64 8.90 9.46
CA GLY A 355 7.77 9.74 9.09
C GLY A 355 9.12 9.06 9.34
N GLN A 356 9.23 8.28 10.41
CA GLN A 356 10.44 7.51 10.71
C GLN A 356 10.67 6.37 9.70
N ILE A 357 9.62 5.66 9.27
CA ILE A 357 9.73 4.63 8.20
C ILE A 357 10.19 5.29 6.88
N LEU A 358 9.61 6.43 6.53
CA LEU A 358 9.93 7.17 5.29
C LEU A 358 11.38 7.68 5.32
N THR A 359 11.80 8.28 6.43
CA THR A 359 13.17 8.71 6.73
C THR A 359 14.17 7.55 6.59
N ASN A 360 13.83 6.37 7.10
CA ASN A 360 14.70 5.19 7.03
C ASN A 360 14.86 4.68 5.59
N VAL A 361 13.78 4.64 4.79
CA VAL A 361 13.84 4.29 3.36
C VAL A 361 14.71 5.27 2.56
N VAL A 362 14.58 6.57 2.82
CA VAL A 362 15.36 7.61 2.11
C VAL A 362 16.83 7.57 2.51
N THR A 363 17.13 7.43 3.81
CA THR A 363 18.51 7.36 4.34
C THR A 363 19.27 6.13 3.85
N ALA A 364 18.61 4.98 3.77
CA ALA A 364 19.19 3.74 3.23
C ALA A 364 19.64 3.86 1.76
N CYS A 365 19.06 4.79 0.98
CA CYS A 365 19.44 5.02 -0.42
C CYS A 365 20.87 5.58 -0.56
N GLU A 366 21.35 6.43 0.35
CA GLU A 366 22.74 6.92 0.32
C GLU A 366 23.75 5.80 0.59
N THR A 367 23.50 4.94 1.59
CA THR A 367 24.38 3.79 1.88
C THR A 367 24.49 2.84 0.68
N LEU A 368 23.40 2.64 -0.06
CA LEU A 368 23.37 1.85 -1.30
C LEU A 368 23.83 2.62 -2.54
N ARG A 369 24.08 3.93 -2.42
CA ARG A 369 24.38 4.87 -3.52
C ARG A 369 23.34 4.83 -4.64
N ALA A 370 22.06 4.70 -4.27
CA ALA A 370 20.95 4.82 -5.20
C ALA A 370 20.77 6.29 -5.59
N GLU A 371 20.81 6.58 -6.89
CA GLU A 371 20.64 7.94 -7.42
C GLU A 371 19.17 8.28 -7.68
N HIS A 372 18.35 7.26 -7.90
CA HIS A 372 16.91 7.36 -8.13
C HIS A 372 16.15 6.52 -7.09
N LEU A 373 15.29 7.14 -6.29
CA LEU A 373 14.27 6.43 -5.51
C LEU A 373 12.92 6.53 -6.23
N ILE A 374 12.29 5.40 -6.51
CA ILE A 374 10.94 5.32 -7.08
C ILE A 374 9.97 4.97 -5.95
N PHE A 375 9.09 5.92 -5.67
CA PHE A 375 8.11 5.90 -4.60
C PHE A 375 6.68 5.83 -5.19
N PHE A 376 5.72 5.38 -4.40
CA PHE A 376 4.29 5.34 -4.71
C PHE A 376 3.49 5.55 -3.42
N PRO A 377 2.21 5.93 -3.45
CA PRO A 377 1.39 6.09 -2.25
C PRO A 377 1.43 4.89 -1.30
N PHE A 378 2.16 5.07 -0.20
CA PHE A 378 2.48 4.07 0.81
C PHE A 378 1.71 4.35 2.10
N GLY A 379 1.35 3.31 2.86
CA GLY A 379 0.54 3.42 4.09
C GLY A 379 -0.94 3.78 3.89
N MET A 380 -1.29 4.64 2.94
CA MET A 380 -2.61 5.31 2.93
C MET A 380 -3.76 4.58 2.21
N GLY A 381 -3.48 3.43 1.59
CA GLY A 381 -4.48 2.63 0.88
C GLY A 381 -5.20 1.64 1.80
N ALA A 382 -4.93 0.34 1.60
CA ALA A 382 -5.55 -0.75 2.35
C ALA A 382 -5.53 -0.56 3.87
N PHE A 383 -4.41 -0.07 4.42
CA PHE A 383 -4.18 0.09 5.86
C PHE A 383 -5.02 1.19 6.54
N LEU A 384 -5.83 1.97 5.80
CA LEU A 384 -6.74 2.99 6.35
C LEU A 384 -8.23 2.70 6.09
N ARG A 385 -8.59 1.75 5.21
CA ARG A 385 -9.97 1.58 4.69
C ARG A 385 -11.06 1.36 5.74
N HIS A 386 -10.70 0.74 6.85
CA HIS A 386 -11.56 0.37 7.97
C HIS A 386 -11.22 1.14 9.25
N LEU A 387 -10.38 2.18 9.18
CA LEU A 387 -10.07 3.00 10.35
C LEU A 387 -11.33 3.67 10.93
N GLY A 388 -12.29 4.08 10.09
CA GLY A 388 -13.63 4.52 10.51
C GLY A 388 -14.54 3.44 11.13
N GLN A 389 -14.02 2.22 11.35
CA GLN A 389 -14.64 1.14 12.12
C GLN A 389 -13.86 0.82 13.41
N ASN A 390 -12.68 1.43 13.58
CA ASN A 390 -11.82 1.34 14.76
C ASN A 390 -11.92 2.61 15.61
N ASP A 391 -11.97 3.78 14.95
CA ASP A 391 -12.18 5.11 15.53
C ASP A 391 -13.25 5.86 14.69
N ASP A 392 -14.35 6.21 15.35
CA ASP A 392 -15.51 6.87 14.75
C ASP A 392 -15.22 8.23 14.10
N HIS A 393 -14.13 8.91 14.49
CA HIS A 393 -13.72 10.18 13.87
C HIS A 393 -13.50 10.04 12.35
N TYR A 394 -12.91 8.93 11.92
CA TYR A 394 -12.58 8.65 10.52
C TYR A 394 -13.72 8.03 9.72
N LYS A 395 -14.96 8.05 10.26
CA LYS A 395 -16.18 7.95 9.44
C LYS A 395 -16.36 9.18 8.55
N SER A 396 -15.81 10.33 8.95
CA SER A 396 -15.75 11.53 8.12
C SER A 396 -14.65 11.41 7.06
N GLN A 397 -15.02 11.54 5.78
CA GLN A 397 -14.08 11.62 4.67
C GLN A 397 -13.12 12.82 4.82
N ALA A 398 -13.55 13.92 5.45
CA ALA A 398 -12.69 15.08 5.69
C ALA A 398 -11.57 14.76 6.71
N ALA A 399 -11.88 14.01 7.77
CA ALA A 399 -10.88 13.53 8.73
C ALA A 399 -9.92 12.53 8.07
N MET A 400 -10.45 11.60 7.25
CA MET A 400 -9.65 10.65 6.47
C MET A 400 -8.70 11.36 5.48
N LEU A 401 -9.15 12.43 4.81
CA LEU A 401 -8.31 13.25 3.94
C LEU A 401 -7.24 14.00 4.74
N LYS A 402 -7.56 14.60 5.90
CA LYS A 402 -6.57 15.22 6.79
C LYS A 402 -5.46 14.24 7.22
N LEU A 403 -5.84 13.02 7.61
CA LEU A 403 -4.89 11.97 8.00
C LEU A 403 -3.92 11.62 6.85
N ARG A 404 -4.47 11.42 5.64
CA ARG A 404 -3.68 11.13 4.43
C ARG A 404 -2.78 12.30 4.02
N ARG A 405 -3.33 13.52 4.02
CA ARG A 405 -2.64 14.79 3.77
C ARG A 405 -1.37 14.90 4.63
N ARG A 406 -1.51 14.65 5.94
CA ARG A 406 -0.41 14.77 6.91
C ARG A 406 0.64 13.66 6.77
N VAL A 407 0.25 12.41 6.45
CA VAL A 407 1.20 11.35 6.07
C VAL A 407 1.96 11.68 4.78
N ALA A 408 1.33 12.37 3.83
CA ALA A 408 2.01 12.86 2.63
C ALA A 408 3.00 14.00 2.93
N ASP A 409 2.70 14.87 3.92
CA ASP A 409 3.64 15.90 4.38
C ASP A 409 4.90 15.31 5.03
N GLU A 410 4.80 14.20 5.77
CA GLU A 410 5.95 13.50 6.35
C GLU A 410 6.92 12.98 5.27
N LEU A 411 6.43 12.51 4.12
CA LEU A 411 7.29 12.18 2.98
C LEU A 411 8.02 13.42 2.46
N MET A 412 7.31 14.54 2.32
CA MET A 412 7.89 15.77 1.76
C MET A 412 8.86 16.44 2.74
N ALA A 413 8.68 16.26 4.05
CA ALA A 413 9.67 16.60 5.07
C ALA A 413 10.95 15.77 4.89
N ALA A 414 10.85 14.44 4.87
CA ALA A 414 12.00 13.55 4.71
C ALA A 414 12.76 13.78 3.38
N ILE A 415 12.05 14.06 2.28
CA ILE A 415 12.68 14.42 0.99
C ILE A 415 13.42 15.77 1.10
N ALA A 416 12.79 16.80 1.67
CA ALA A 416 13.41 18.12 1.80
C ALA A 416 14.65 18.08 2.70
N GLU A 417 14.58 17.42 3.85
CA GLU A 417 15.71 17.33 4.80
C GLU A 417 16.88 16.52 4.23
N LEU A 418 16.62 15.30 3.76
CA LEU A 418 17.68 14.35 3.42
C LEU A 418 18.25 14.57 2.01
N CYS A 419 17.40 14.99 1.05
CA CYS A 419 17.80 15.20 -0.35
C CYS A 419 18.18 16.65 -0.65
N LEU A 420 17.68 17.64 0.09
CA LEU A 420 17.97 19.07 -0.09
C LEU A 420 18.54 19.72 1.18
N PRO A 421 19.64 19.17 1.73
CA PRO A 421 20.24 19.70 2.95
C PRO A 421 20.80 21.12 2.73
N PRO A 422 20.92 21.93 3.80
CA PRO A 422 21.57 23.25 3.73
C PRO A 422 23.01 23.19 3.20
N PRO A 423 23.54 24.27 2.60
CA PRO A 423 24.92 24.33 2.13
C PRO A 423 25.93 23.96 3.22
N GLY A 424 26.82 23.01 2.91
CA GLY A 424 27.81 22.47 3.84
C GLY A 424 27.36 21.24 4.64
N VAL A 425 26.05 20.94 4.70
CA VAL A 425 25.52 19.69 5.26
C VAL A 425 25.55 18.60 4.18
N LYS A 426 25.96 17.38 4.56
CA LYS A 426 26.03 16.25 3.63
C LYS A 426 24.63 15.74 3.28
N ARG A 427 24.35 15.56 1.99
CA ARG A 427 23.16 14.85 1.49
C ARG A 427 23.13 13.39 1.99
N LEU A 428 21.95 12.96 2.46
CA LEU A 428 21.68 11.61 2.99
C LEU A 428 20.58 10.87 2.21
N GLY A 429 19.85 11.56 1.34
CA GLY A 429 18.88 10.99 0.40
C GLY A 429 19.35 11.02 -1.05
N PRO A 430 18.63 10.36 -1.97
CA PRO A 430 18.99 10.29 -3.38
C PRO A 430 18.85 11.67 -4.08
N PRO A 431 19.69 11.98 -5.08
CA PRO A 431 19.56 13.19 -5.90
C PRO A 431 18.27 13.26 -6.72
N ARG A 432 17.52 12.16 -6.90
CA ARG A 432 16.20 12.15 -7.56
C ARG A 432 15.21 11.23 -6.85
N VAL A 433 13.98 11.72 -6.68
CA VAL A 433 12.83 10.96 -6.17
C VAL A 433 11.70 11.02 -7.19
N HIS A 434 11.25 9.86 -7.67
CA HIS A 434 10.13 9.73 -8.60
C HIS A 434 8.88 9.31 -7.83
N LEU A 435 7.87 10.18 -7.74
CA LEU A 435 6.63 9.90 -7.04
C LEU A 435 5.55 9.45 -8.03
N CYS A 436 5.36 8.14 -8.12
CA CYS A 436 4.40 7.49 -9.00
C CYS A 436 2.99 7.52 -8.42
N LEU A 437 2.22 8.54 -8.78
CA LEU A 437 0.83 8.72 -8.35
C LEU A 437 -0.12 8.06 -9.36
N VAL A 438 -1.16 7.39 -8.85
CA VAL A 438 -2.08 6.57 -9.66
C VAL A 438 -3.51 7.06 -9.46
N CYS A 439 -4.21 7.34 -10.55
CA CYS A 439 -5.64 7.64 -10.54
C CYS A 439 -6.39 6.51 -11.26
N THR A 440 -7.16 5.75 -10.48
CA THR A 440 -7.96 4.59 -10.93
C THR A 440 -9.30 4.44 -10.19
N GLY A 441 -9.71 5.45 -9.41
CA GLY A 441 -10.90 5.45 -8.55
C GLY A 441 -10.68 6.28 -7.27
N ALA A 442 -11.77 6.60 -6.56
CA ALA A 442 -11.80 7.59 -5.46
C ALA A 442 -10.62 7.50 -4.47
N GLU A 443 -10.43 6.37 -3.76
CA GLU A 443 -9.33 6.17 -2.80
C GLU A 443 -7.93 6.48 -3.39
N SER A 444 -7.73 6.21 -4.68
CA SER A 444 -6.45 6.49 -5.35
C SER A 444 -6.31 7.96 -5.76
N ILE A 445 -7.42 8.65 -6.05
CA ILE A 445 -7.47 10.09 -6.33
C ILE A 445 -7.31 10.90 -5.03
N ASP A 446 -8.00 10.51 -3.95
CA ASP A 446 -7.81 11.05 -2.60
C ASP A 446 -6.31 11.07 -2.22
N ASN A 447 -5.68 9.88 -2.32
CA ASN A 447 -4.28 9.68 -1.98
C ASN A 447 -3.32 10.39 -2.94
N HIS A 448 -3.70 10.55 -4.21
CA HIS A 448 -2.94 11.33 -5.20
C HIS A 448 -2.94 12.82 -4.82
N ASN A 449 -4.12 13.41 -4.59
CA ASN A 449 -4.29 14.83 -4.28
C ASN A 449 -3.54 15.21 -2.99
N CYS A 450 -3.63 14.37 -1.95
CA CYS A 450 -2.89 14.53 -0.70
C CYS A 450 -1.37 14.68 -0.92
N PHE A 451 -0.77 14.03 -1.93
CA PHE A 451 0.63 14.19 -2.29
C PHE A 451 0.92 15.41 -3.18
N LEU A 452 -0.01 15.83 -4.05
CA LEU A 452 0.15 17.07 -4.82
C LEU A 452 0.18 18.28 -3.89
N GLU A 453 -0.79 18.33 -2.98
CA GLU A 453 -0.90 19.36 -1.95
C GLU A 453 0.35 19.38 -1.06
N ALA A 454 0.94 18.22 -0.77
CA ALA A 454 2.20 18.12 -0.01
C ALA A 454 3.38 18.68 -0.80
N ALA A 455 3.54 18.31 -2.08
CA ALA A 455 4.59 18.84 -2.94
C ALA A 455 4.46 20.37 -3.13
N ALA A 456 3.23 20.85 -3.38
CA ALA A 456 2.90 22.27 -3.54
C ALA A 456 3.15 23.07 -2.24
N ALA A 457 2.63 22.59 -1.11
CA ALA A 457 2.82 23.24 0.19
C ALA A 457 4.27 23.22 0.67
N LYS A 458 5.09 22.27 0.19
CA LYS A 458 6.52 22.22 0.49
C LYS A 458 7.34 23.11 -0.47
N GLN A 459 6.99 23.14 -1.75
CA GLN A 459 7.58 24.05 -2.75
C GLN A 459 7.30 25.54 -2.42
N SER A 460 6.13 25.86 -1.87
CA SER A 460 5.79 27.24 -1.47
C SER A 460 6.57 27.74 -0.23
N GLN A 461 7.16 26.83 0.57
CA GLN A 461 8.10 27.15 1.66
C GLN A 461 9.52 27.53 1.15
N GLN A 462 9.66 27.86 -0.14
CA GLN A 462 10.92 28.22 -0.80
C GLN A 462 12.02 27.14 -0.78
N CYS A 463 11.71 25.89 -0.40
CA CYS A 463 12.61 24.78 -0.67
C CYS A 463 12.40 24.29 -2.12
N SER A 464 13.50 24.07 -2.85
CA SER A 464 13.46 23.63 -4.26
C SER A 464 13.12 22.13 -4.38
N ILE A 465 12.03 21.67 -3.77
CA ILE A 465 11.69 20.23 -3.72
C ILE A 465 11.60 19.61 -5.12
N MET A 466 11.16 20.39 -6.12
CA MET A 466 11.10 19.96 -7.52
C MET A 466 12.45 19.80 -8.23
N ASP A 467 13.59 20.23 -7.65
CA ASP A 467 14.93 19.90 -8.18
C ASP A 467 15.24 18.39 -8.02
N VAL A 468 14.62 17.75 -7.03
CA VAL A 468 14.76 16.32 -6.69
C VAL A 468 13.51 15.53 -7.03
N LEU A 469 12.34 16.07 -6.71
CA LEU A 469 11.03 15.41 -6.84
C LEU A 469 10.50 15.49 -8.28
N GLN A 470 10.09 14.35 -8.82
CA GLN A 470 9.44 14.25 -10.11
C GLN A 470 8.10 13.53 -9.97
N LEU A 471 7.00 14.22 -10.29
CA LEU A 471 5.67 13.64 -10.27
C LEU A 471 5.43 12.79 -11.53
N ARG A 472 5.05 11.53 -11.33
CA ARG A 472 4.95 10.51 -12.39
C ARG A 472 3.51 10.00 -12.48
N TYR A 473 2.77 10.44 -13.49
CA TYR A 473 1.33 10.16 -13.55
C TYR A 473 1.00 8.79 -14.14
N ASN A 474 0.29 7.97 -13.38
CA ASN A 474 -0.21 6.64 -13.77
C ASN A 474 0.88 5.63 -14.21
N VAL A 475 2.15 5.92 -13.90
CA VAL A 475 3.34 5.15 -14.25
C VAL A 475 3.39 3.79 -13.54
N ASP A 476 3.81 2.75 -14.26
CA ASP A 476 4.14 1.44 -13.70
C ASP A 476 5.59 1.48 -13.18
N CYS A 477 5.73 1.48 -11.86
CA CYS A 477 6.97 1.83 -11.15
C CYS A 477 8.14 0.90 -11.49
N LEU A 478 7.85 -0.38 -11.79
CA LEU A 478 8.88 -1.37 -12.10
C LEU A 478 9.34 -1.28 -13.57
N GLN A 479 8.47 -0.82 -14.48
CA GLN A 479 8.90 -0.41 -15.81
C GLN A 479 9.73 0.89 -15.75
N LEU A 480 9.39 1.85 -14.87
CA LEU A 480 10.20 3.05 -14.67
C LEU A 480 11.59 2.71 -14.11
N ALA A 481 11.66 1.73 -13.20
CA ALA A 481 12.91 1.24 -12.64
C ALA A 481 13.82 0.63 -13.71
N LEU A 482 13.26 -0.17 -14.62
CA LEU A 482 13.99 -0.69 -15.80
C LEU A 482 14.54 0.44 -16.66
N GLU A 483 13.76 1.49 -16.90
CA GLU A 483 14.17 2.60 -17.78
C GLU A 483 15.26 3.48 -17.16
N GLN A 484 15.19 3.78 -15.84
CA GLN A 484 16.30 4.47 -15.17
C GLN A 484 17.54 3.57 -15.06
N ALA A 485 17.37 2.27 -14.81
CA ALA A 485 18.50 1.32 -14.75
C ALA A 485 19.14 1.08 -16.12
N ALA A 486 18.37 1.12 -17.22
CA ALA A 486 18.90 1.03 -18.58
C ALA A 486 19.74 2.28 -18.97
N ARG A 487 19.39 3.45 -18.42
CA ARG A 487 20.14 4.72 -18.57
C ARG A 487 21.38 4.82 -17.67
N ALA A 488 21.74 3.76 -16.94
CA ALA A 488 22.81 3.80 -15.94
C ALA A 488 24.24 3.62 -16.50
N ASP A 489 24.40 3.50 -17.82
CA ASP A 489 25.65 3.34 -18.57
C ASP A 489 26.59 2.23 -18.05
N GLY A 490 26.08 1.00 -18.05
CA GLY A 490 26.89 -0.22 -17.84
C GLY A 490 27.54 -0.39 -16.46
N ARG A 491 27.27 0.51 -15.51
CA ARG A 491 27.83 0.46 -14.15
C ARG A 491 27.34 -0.77 -13.38
N ALA A 492 28.25 -1.45 -12.67
CA ALA A 492 27.96 -2.71 -11.98
C ALA A 492 27.11 -2.58 -10.69
N CYS A 493 26.96 -1.37 -10.15
CA CYS A 493 26.15 -1.10 -8.96
C CYS A 493 24.76 -0.53 -9.36
N PRO A 494 23.65 -1.01 -8.79
CA PRO A 494 22.33 -0.48 -9.10
C PRO A 494 22.13 0.94 -8.58
N ARG A 495 21.91 1.90 -9.48
CA ARG A 495 21.67 3.32 -9.17
C ARG A 495 20.18 3.64 -8.91
N VAL A 496 19.33 2.63 -8.82
CA VAL A 496 17.87 2.76 -8.73
C VAL A 496 17.34 1.93 -7.57
N ALA A 497 16.50 2.53 -6.74
CA ALA A 497 15.73 1.89 -5.69
C ALA A 497 14.22 2.05 -5.93
N VAL A 498 13.43 1.07 -5.52
CA VAL A 498 11.96 1.07 -5.65
C VAL A 498 11.33 0.63 -4.33
N LEU A 499 10.42 1.42 -3.76
CA LEU A 499 9.72 1.01 -2.54
C LEU A 499 8.65 -0.06 -2.82
N ASN A 500 8.62 -1.11 -2.00
CA ASN A 500 7.58 -2.13 -1.89
C ASN A 500 7.07 -2.73 -3.23
N GLY A 501 8.00 -2.93 -4.17
CA GLY A 501 7.80 -3.68 -5.41
C GLY A 501 6.60 -3.19 -6.23
N CYS A 502 6.31 -1.89 -6.20
CA CYS A 502 4.98 -1.33 -6.45
C CYS A 502 4.32 -1.81 -7.76
N ASN A 503 3.07 -2.26 -7.63
CA ASN A 503 2.34 -2.90 -8.71
C ASN A 503 0.85 -2.55 -8.72
N ARG A 504 0.41 -1.94 -9.84
CA ARG A 504 -0.98 -1.50 -10.11
C ARG A 504 -1.96 -2.66 -10.37
N LYS A 505 -1.48 -3.86 -10.76
CA LYS A 505 -2.31 -5.07 -10.94
C LYS A 505 -1.47 -6.32 -10.61
N LEU A 506 -1.93 -7.14 -9.67
CA LEU A 506 -1.06 -8.10 -8.97
C LEU A 506 -0.89 -9.44 -9.70
N ILE A 507 0.36 -9.92 -9.87
CA ILE A 507 0.66 -11.30 -10.34
C ILE A 507 0.40 -12.30 -9.21
N GLY A 508 0.70 -11.90 -7.97
CA GLY A 508 1.04 -12.83 -6.92
C GLY A 508 0.15 -12.93 -5.69
N ASN A 509 -0.89 -12.09 -5.54
CA ASN A 509 -1.66 -12.02 -4.28
C ASN A 509 -1.97 -13.39 -3.66
N HIS A 510 -1.54 -13.54 -2.40
CA HIS A 510 -1.64 -14.75 -1.61
C HIS A 510 -0.93 -15.95 -2.27
N TRP A 511 0.34 -15.79 -2.67
CA TRP A 511 1.24 -16.92 -2.94
C TRP A 511 1.51 -17.75 -1.67
N PHE A 512 1.57 -17.09 -0.52
CA PHE A 512 1.88 -17.64 0.80
C PHE A 512 0.62 -17.76 1.70
N GLN A 513 -0.53 -18.08 1.07
CA GLN A 513 -1.85 -18.22 1.70
C GLN A 513 -2.23 -17.02 2.61
N GLN A 514 -2.84 -17.27 3.77
CA GLN A 514 -3.16 -16.25 4.78
C GLN A 514 -1.93 -15.73 5.53
N GLY A 515 -0.76 -16.38 5.39
CA GLY A 515 0.47 -16.00 6.10
C GLY A 515 1.13 -14.72 5.61
N ALA A 516 0.71 -14.18 4.45
CA ALA A 516 1.33 -13.03 3.80
C ALA A 516 1.54 -11.80 4.70
N ARG A 517 0.62 -11.54 5.66
CA ARG A 517 0.75 -10.44 6.64
C ARG A 517 1.92 -10.59 7.63
N THR A 518 2.39 -11.81 7.88
CA THR A 518 3.50 -12.12 8.82
C THR A 518 4.87 -12.14 8.14
N ALA A 519 4.88 -11.89 6.83
CA ALA A 519 5.98 -12.19 5.93
C ALA A 519 6.40 -10.94 5.16
N ILE A 520 7.68 -10.89 4.79
CA ILE A 520 8.24 -9.95 3.81
C ILE A 520 7.60 -10.15 2.41
N ASP A 521 6.85 -11.24 2.26
CA ASP A 521 6.17 -11.66 1.05
C ASP A 521 5.37 -10.54 0.38
N GLU A 522 4.35 -10.00 1.05
CA GLU A 522 3.21 -9.39 0.37
C GLU A 522 3.61 -8.23 -0.57
N ASN A 523 4.66 -7.49 -0.20
CA ASN A 523 5.15 -6.34 -0.93
C ASN A 523 6.32 -6.64 -1.88
N LEU A 524 7.16 -7.66 -1.64
CA LEU A 524 8.29 -7.95 -2.53
C LEU A 524 7.87 -8.65 -3.82
N HIS A 525 7.14 -9.77 -3.75
CA HIS A 525 7.09 -10.77 -4.82
C HIS A 525 6.33 -10.36 -6.12
N ARG A 526 5.95 -9.08 -6.25
CA ARG A 526 4.76 -8.65 -6.99
C ARG A 526 4.83 -8.77 -8.51
N ARG A 527 6.01 -8.83 -9.15
CA ARG A 527 6.15 -8.95 -10.64
C ARG A 527 7.37 -9.73 -11.18
N SER A 528 8.14 -10.47 -10.39
CA SER A 528 9.34 -11.16 -10.94
C SER A 528 9.73 -12.40 -10.17
N ALA A 529 10.29 -13.42 -10.84
CA ALA A 529 10.87 -14.58 -10.17
C ALA A 529 12.09 -14.21 -9.30
N SER A 530 12.80 -13.11 -9.62
CA SER A 530 13.89 -12.60 -8.78
C SER A 530 13.38 -12.12 -7.41
N MET A 531 12.35 -11.27 -7.42
CA MET A 531 11.64 -10.78 -6.25
C MET A 531 10.97 -11.93 -5.48
N ALA A 532 10.40 -12.90 -6.19
CA ALA A 532 9.79 -14.09 -5.61
C ALA A 532 10.80 -14.96 -4.85
N ARG A 533 12.00 -15.16 -5.42
CA ARG A 533 13.11 -15.84 -4.71
C ARG A 533 13.56 -15.02 -3.50
N ALA A 534 13.75 -13.71 -3.66
CA ALA A 534 14.18 -12.84 -2.56
C ALA A 534 13.19 -12.89 -1.38
N ALA A 535 11.88 -12.83 -1.65
CA ALA A 535 10.83 -13.00 -0.66
C ALA A 535 10.90 -14.38 0.02
N LEU A 536 10.95 -15.48 -0.75
CA LEU A 536 11.03 -16.84 -0.18
C LEU A 536 12.29 -17.04 0.67
N LEU A 537 13.45 -16.61 0.20
CA LEU A 537 14.70 -16.72 0.95
C LEU A 537 14.60 -15.94 2.27
N LEU A 538 14.15 -14.69 2.26
CA LEU A 538 14.02 -13.88 3.47
C LEU A 538 12.95 -14.38 4.45
N ASN A 539 11.83 -14.90 3.95
CA ASN A 539 10.82 -15.57 4.79
C ASN A 539 11.31 -16.89 5.36
N TYR A 540 12.33 -17.49 4.73
CA TYR A 540 12.90 -18.83 4.95
C TYR A 540 11.94 -20.01 4.73
N ASP A 541 10.64 -19.76 4.76
CA ASP A 541 9.57 -20.75 4.81
C ASP A 541 8.32 -20.20 4.11
N PHE A 542 7.38 -21.09 3.75
CA PHE A 542 6.08 -20.71 3.20
C PHE A 542 5.02 -20.43 4.27
N GLU A 543 5.16 -21.02 5.47
CA GLU A 543 4.14 -20.94 6.52
C GLU A 543 4.35 -19.77 7.50
N PRO A 544 3.26 -19.12 7.96
CA PRO A 544 3.32 -18.14 9.03
C PRO A 544 3.67 -18.85 10.34
N ARG A 545 4.82 -18.48 10.93
CA ARG A 545 5.35 -19.08 12.15
C ARG A 545 5.95 -18.00 13.06
N PRO A 546 5.89 -18.15 14.40
CA PRO A 546 6.50 -17.22 15.34
C PRO A 546 7.97 -16.93 15.01
N ARG A 547 8.35 -15.66 15.00
CA ARG A 547 9.70 -15.19 14.67
C ARG A 547 10.44 -14.73 15.93
N ARG A 548 11.76 -14.94 15.96
CA ARG A 548 12.67 -14.27 16.91
C ARG A 548 12.97 -12.86 16.41
N PRO A 549 13.25 -11.87 17.27
CA PRO A 549 13.66 -10.53 16.84
C PRO A 549 14.89 -10.51 15.92
N THR A 550 15.80 -11.46 16.10
CA THR A 550 17.00 -11.62 15.28
C THR A 550 16.77 -12.43 13.99
N ALA A 551 15.61 -13.05 13.78
CA ALA A 551 15.42 -14.08 12.75
C ALA A 551 15.68 -13.57 11.32
N LEU A 552 15.32 -12.32 11.00
CA LEU A 552 15.62 -11.73 9.70
C LEU A 552 17.10 -11.37 9.56
N GLN A 553 17.73 -10.83 10.60
CA GLN A 553 19.16 -10.50 10.62
C GLN A 553 20.00 -11.78 10.40
N GLU A 554 19.66 -12.86 11.10
CA GLU A 554 20.21 -14.21 10.93
C GLU A 554 20.02 -14.73 9.49
N THR A 555 18.83 -14.54 8.91
CA THR A 555 18.50 -15.04 7.56
C THR A 555 19.24 -14.25 6.47
N VAL A 556 19.36 -12.93 6.62
CA VAL A 556 20.16 -12.07 5.72
C VAL A 556 21.64 -12.45 5.80
N ALA A 557 22.19 -12.61 7.00
CA ALA A 557 23.58 -13.03 7.19
C ALA A 557 23.86 -14.45 6.66
N TRP A 558 22.91 -15.39 6.82
CA TRP A 558 23.01 -16.77 6.31
C TRP A 558 23.15 -16.82 4.79
N PHE A 559 22.42 -15.98 4.04
CA PHE A 559 22.57 -15.87 2.59
C PHE A 559 23.74 -14.98 2.14
N GLY A 560 24.60 -14.54 3.08
CA GLY A 560 25.79 -13.73 2.83
C GLY A 560 25.51 -12.23 2.66
N GLY A 561 24.29 -11.77 2.97
CA GLY A 561 23.92 -10.36 2.97
C GLY A 561 24.47 -9.59 4.18
N GLN A 562 24.14 -8.31 4.26
CA GLN A 562 24.67 -7.39 5.27
C GLN A 562 23.56 -6.79 6.13
N VAL A 563 23.87 -6.53 7.40
CA VAL A 563 22.97 -5.85 8.34
C VAL A 563 23.66 -4.57 8.81
N PHE A 564 22.95 -3.45 8.70
CA PHE A 564 23.38 -2.12 9.13
C PHE A 564 22.41 -1.58 10.19
N ARG A 565 22.89 -0.68 11.05
CA ARG A 565 22.01 0.20 11.83
C ARG A 565 21.67 1.43 10.99
N VAL A 566 20.39 1.84 10.97
CA VAL A 566 19.94 3.02 10.18
C VAL A 566 20.68 4.30 10.59
N SER A 567 20.78 4.57 11.90
CA SER A 567 21.16 5.89 12.44
C SER A 567 22.61 6.33 12.20
N ASP A 568 23.53 5.39 11.99
CA ASP A 568 24.97 5.65 11.85
C ASP A 568 25.61 4.94 10.64
N GLY A 569 24.87 4.09 9.93
CA GLY A 569 25.40 3.26 8.85
C GLY A 569 26.45 2.25 9.31
N ALA A 570 26.52 1.93 10.62
CA ALA A 570 27.44 0.92 11.14
C ALA A 570 26.95 -0.48 10.78
N VAL A 571 27.86 -1.35 10.33
CA VAL A 571 27.56 -2.77 10.14
C VAL A 571 27.29 -3.42 11.50
N LEU A 572 26.08 -3.91 11.71
CA LEU A 572 25.75 -4.73 12.86
C LEU A 572 26.44 -6.07 12.69
N GLY A 573 27.36 -6.37 13.62
CA GLY A 573 28.45 -7.31 13.42
C GLY A 573 27.99 -8.68 12.94
N SER A 574 28.63 -9.17 11.87
CA SER A 574 28.43 -10.51 11.33
C SER A 574 29.00 -11.59 12.25
N GLY A 575 28.33 -11.80 13.39
CA GLY A 575 28.49 -13.00 14.19
C GLY A 575 28.37 -14.21 13.26
N LYS A 576 29.31 -15.16 13.39
CA LYS A 576 29.35 -16.35 12.51
C LYS A 576 28.06 -17.14 12.67
N ALA A 577 27.12 -16.93 11.75
CA ALA A 577 25.85 -17.62 11.74
C ALA A 577 26.09 -19.11 11.49
N GLY A 578 26.07 -19.89 12.57
CA GLY A 578 25.39 -21.18 12.49
C GLY A 578 23.99 -20.89 11.95
N GLY A 579 23.61 -21.58 10.88
CA GLY A 579 22.40 -21.23 10.13
C GLY A 579 21.16 -21.20 11.04
N PRO A 580 20.13 -20.40 10.68
CA PRO A 580 18.92 -20.26 11.50
C PRO A 580 18.39 -21.67 11.83
N GLU A 581 18.55 -22.07 13.10
CA GLU A 581 18.45 -23.48 13.46
C GLU A 581 17.04 -23.99 13.17
N ALA A 582 16.93 -24.81 12.12
CA ALA A 582 15.78 -25.68 11.88
C ALA A 582 15.80 -26.85 12.88
N LYS A 583 15.94 -26.54 14.17
CA LYS A 583 15.44 -27.37 15.27
C LYS A 583 13.94 -27.43 15.10
N ALA A 584 13.48 -28.39 14.32
CA ALA A 584 12.08 -28.75 14.25
C ALA A 584 11.60 -29.02 15.68
N HIS A 585 10.45 -28.46 16.06
CA HIS A 585 9.71 -28.90 17.24
C HIS A 585 9.13 -30.28 16.91
N ASP A 586 9.98 -31.31 16.96
CA ASP A 586 9.62 -32.68 16.57
C ASP A 586 8.78 -33.37 17.67
N ASP A 587 8.58 -32.71 18.82
CA ASP A 587 7.76 -33.15 19.95
C ASP A 587 6.27 -33.36 19.59
N ASP A 588 5.77 -32.65 18.57
CA ASP A 588 4.37 -32.77 18.10
C ASP A 588 4.20 -33.77 16.94
N ARG A 589 5.23 -34.57 16.59
CA ARG A 589 5.05 -35.68 15.65
C ARG A 589 4.37 -36.87 16.33
N PRO A 590 3.15 -37.28 15.92
CA PRO A 590 2.61 -38.56 16.34
C PRO A 590 3.54 -39.69 15.87
N PRO A 591 3.78 -40.73 16.70
CA PRO A 591 4.85 -41.69 16.47
C PRO A 591 4.69 -42.41 15.14
N ARG A 592 5.60 -42.14 14.20
CA ARG A 592 5.65 -42.80 12.89
C ARG A 592 5.87 -44.30 13.10
N ARG A 593 4.84 -45.11 12.86
CA ARG A 593 4.98 -46.57 12.74
C ARG A 593 5.96 -46.90 11.61
N CYS A 594 7.17 -47.31 11.98
CA CYS A 594 8.13 -47.87 11.03
C CYS A 594 7.59 -49.18 10.46
N CYS A 595 7.22 -49.19 9.19
CA CYS A 595 6.86 -50.41 8.45
C CYS A 595 8.12 -51.25 8.14
N GLY A 596 8.72 -51.82 9.17
CA GLY A 596 9.76 -52.85 9.02
C GLY A 596 9.15 -54.15 8.52
N GLY A 597 9.58 -54.63 7.36
CA GLY A 597 9.10 -55.86 6.76
C GLY A 597 9.91 -57.11 7.13
N GLY A 598 9.29 -58.28 7.03
CA GLY A 598 9.99 -59.55 6.82
C GLY A 598 10.59 -60.25 8.05
N GLY A 599 9.76 -60.91 8.85
CA GLY A 599 10.23 -61.87 9.87
C GLY A 599 9.26 -63.05 10.03
N LYS A 600 9.70 -64.28 9.73
CA LYS A 600 8.90 -65.51 9.93
C LYS A 600 9.01 -65.98 11.38
N GLY A 601 7.92 -65.88 12.15
CA GLY A 601 7.85 -66.34 13.56
C GLY A 601 6.56 -67.13 13.84
N LYS A 602 6.65 -68.17 14.68
CA LYS A 602 5.57 -69.13 14.96
C LYS A 602 4.43 -68.52 15.81
N ARG A 603 3.19 -68.99 15.59
CA ARG A 603 2.07 -68.83 16.54
C ARG A 603 2.37 -69.55 17.88
N PRO A 604 1.72 -69.13 18.96
CA PRO A 604 0.75 -70.04 19.61
C PRO A 604 -0.70 -69.52 19.54
N LYS A 605 -1.65 -70.36 19.96
CA LYS A 605 -3.06 -70.00 20.24
C LYS A 605 -3.24 -69.75 21.74
N THR A 606 -4.25 -68.94 22.09
CA THR A 606 -5.19 -69.21 23.18
C THR A 606 -6.46 -68.37 22.98
N ASP A 607 -7.55 -68.75 23.63
CA ASP A 607 -8.92 -68.33 23.33
C ASP A 607 -9.58 -67.61 24.56
N GLY A 608 -10.73 -66.95 24.38
CA GLY A 608 -11.64 -66.59 25.50
C GLY A 608 -11.90 -65.08 25.79
N PRO A 609 -13.16 -64.61 25.69
CA PRO A 609 -13.68 -63.33 26.22
C PRO A 609 -14.72 -63.58 27.36
N PRO A 610 -15.62 -62.65 27.80
CA PRO A 610 -15.55 -61.18 27.98
C PRO A 610 -16.05 -60.68 29.38
N SER A 611 -15.73 -59.43 29.76
CA SER A 611 -16.46 -58.54 30.71
C SER A 611 -15.80 -57.14 30.69
N SER A 612 -16.36 -55.95 30.97
CA SER A 612 -17.66 -55.39 31.40
C SER A 612 -17.67 -54.68 32.80
N ALA A 613 -17.64 -53.34 32.75
CA ALA A 613 -18.19 -52.35 33.72
C ALA A 613 -17.43 -51.90 35.00
N HIS A 614 -17.72 -50.63 35.37
CA HIS A 614 -17.62 -49.92 36.66
C HIS A 614 -16.28 -49.35 37.21
N GLY A 615 -16.41 -48.28 38.04
CA GLY A 615 -15.37 -47.44 38.65
C GLY A 615 -14.98 -46.21 37.79
N ALA A 616 -15.36 -44.95 38.02
CA ALA A 616 -16.00 -44.19 39.12
C ALA A 616 -15.11 -43.73 40.31
N ASP A 617 -15.29 -42.45 40.70
CA ASP A 617 -14.68 -41.70 41.84
C ASP A 617 -13.16 -41.44 41.78
N ARG A 618 -12.53 -40.39 42.37
CA ARG A 618 -12.85 -39.07 43.03
C ARG A 618 -11.49 -38.30 43.15
N ALA A 619 -11.30 -37.01 43.48
CA ALA A 619 -12.04 -35.73 43.66
C ALA A 619 -10.95 -34.60 43.64
N GLY A 620 -11.15 -33.27 43.78
CA GLY A 620 -12.32 -32.39 43.99
C GLY A 620 -11.98 -30.95 43.52
N ALA A 621 -12.96 -30.03 43.38
CA ALA A 621 -13.37 -29.02 44.39
C ALA A 621 -12.35 -27.89 44.62
N GLY A 622 -12.67 -26.59 44.57
CA GLY A 622 -13.89 -25.82 44.23
C GLY A 622 -13.48 -24.36 43.94
N GLY A 623 -14.30 -23.31 43.80
CA GLY A 623 -15.75 -23.05 43.75
C GLY A 623 -15.92 -21.54 43.41
N ALA A 624 -17.05 -20.88 43.16
CA ALA A 624 -18.49 -21.19 43.04
C ALA A 624 -19.28 -19.94 43.52
N ALA A 625 -19.60 -18.99 42.63
CA ALA A 625 -20.63 -17.94 42.82
C ALA A 625 -20.98 -17.30 41.46
N GLY A 626 -22.22 -16.93 41.13
CA GLY A 626 -23.50 -17.28 41.76
C GLY A 626 -24.63 -16.27 41.48
N THR A 627 -25.77 -16.74 40.93
CA THR A 627 -27.05 -15.99 40.71
C THR A 627 -27.07 -14.94 39.57
N LYS A 628 -28.18 -14.65 38.86
CA LYS A 628 -29.54 -15.24 38.78
C LYS A 628 -30.26 -14.80 37.48
N ASP A 629 -31.00 -15.69 36.83
CA ASP A 629 -32.01 -15.37 35.80
C ASP A 629 -33.44 -15.27 36.38
N PRO A 630 -34.37 -14.59 35.67
CA PRO A 630 -35.78 -14.97 35.63
C PRO A 630 -36.35 -15.17 34.20
N LYS A 631 -37.34 -16.06 34.07
CA LYS A 631 -37.98 -16.45 32.78
C LYS A 631 -39.10 -15.49 32.32
N ALA A 632 -39.17 -15.25 31.01
CA ALA A 632 -40.41 -15.15 30.19
C ALA A 632 -40.03 -15.22 28.69
N GLY A 633 -40.84 -15.70 27.74
CA GLY A 633 -42.19 -16.30 27.79
C GLY A 633 -42.52 -17.03 26.47
N LEU A 634 -43.62 -17.82 26.45
CA LEU A 634 -43.99 -18.73 25.35
C LEU A 634 -44.57 -18.04 24.10
N ALA A 635 -44.24 -18.58 22.92
CA ALA A 635 -45.09 -18.61 21.72
C ALA A 635 -44.72 -19.85 20.87
N ALA A 636 -45.67 -20.47 20.15
CA ALA A 636 -45.44 -21.81 19.57
C ALA A 636 -46.13 -22.10 18.23
N GLY A 637 -45.42 -22.86 17.38
CA GLY A 637 -45.94 -23.71 16.30
C GLY A 637 -46.10 -23.07 14.91
N PRO A 638 -46.40 -23.87 13.86
CA PRO A 638 -46.37 -25.34 13.79
C PRO A 638 -45.36 -25.88 12.74
N ALA A 639 -45.14 -27.20 12.71
CA ALA A 639 -44.25 -27.86 11.75
C ALA A 639 -45.01 -28.79 10.77
N ALA A 640 -44.63 -28.76 9.49
CA ALA A 640 -45.04 -29.70 8.42
C ALA A 640 -44.09 -29.52 7.22
N ALA A 641 -43.75 -30.53 6.40
CA ALA A 641 -43.80 -31.98 6.56
C ALA A 641 -42.73 -32.61 5.64
N ALA A 642 -42.39 -33.90 5.82
CA ALA A 642 -41.37 -34.58 5.01
C ALA A 642 -41.98 -35.40 3.86
N ALA A 643 -41.41 -35.27 2.66
CA ALA A 643 -41.57 -36.20 1.53
C ALA A 643 -40.22 -36.25 0.76
N ALA A 644 -39.47 -37.35 0.82
CA ALA A 644 -39.68 -38.60 0.09
C ALA A 644 -39.28 -38.51 -1.41
N ARG A 645 -38.18 -39.18 -1.77
CA ARG A 645 -37.78 -39.41 -3.17
C ARG A 645 -38.74 -40.41 -3.83
N PRO A 646 -38.81 -40.40 -5.17
CA PRO A 646 -38.46 -41.63 -5.88
C PRO A 646 -37.40 -41.40 -6.97
N ALA A 647 -36.71 -42.48 -7.35
CA ALA A 647 -35.91 -42.56 -8.57
C ALA A 647 -36.51 -43.65 -9.47
N LYS A 648 -36.48 -43.45 -10.80
CA LYS A 648 -36.62 -44.55 -11.76
C LYS A 648 -36.04 -44.23 -13.14
N ASP A 649 -35.68 -45.30 -13.84
CA ASP A 649 -34.88 -45.39 -15.06
C ASP A 649 -35.53 -44.87 -16.37
N ARG A 650 -34.66 -44.72 -17.39
CA ARG A 650 -34.79 -45.04 -18.84
C ARG A 650 -36.22 -45.06 -19.46
N THR A 651 -36.48 -44.52 -20.66
CA THR A 651 -35.79 -44.83 -21.94
C THR A 651 -36.00 -43.80 -23.07
N ALA A 652 -34.95 -43.60 -23.88
CA ALA A 652 -34.87 -43.48 -25.36
C ALA A 652 -36.00 -42.94 -26.29
N ARG A 653 -35.52 -42.37 -27.41
CA ARG A 653 -36.17 -42.02 -28.72
C ARG A 653 -36.77 -40.61 -28.86
N GLY A 654 -36.65 -40.04 -30.07
CA GLY A 654 -37.35 -38.82 -30.48
C GLY A 654 -36.48 -37.73 -31.14
N ALA A 655 -35.95 -37.98 -32.34
CA ALA A 655 -35.55 -36.89 -33.25
C ALA A 655 -36.72 -36.57 -34.21
N PRO A 656 -36.80 -35.34 -34.71
CA PRO A 656 -36.80 -35.19 -36.16
C PRO A 656 -35.75 -34.16 -36.65
N ALA A 657 -35.46 -34.19 -37.95
CA ALA A 657 -34.46 -33.34 -38.58
C ALA A 657 -35.05 -32.00 -39.07
N SER A 658 -34.18 -31.01 -39.23
CA SER A 658 -34.40 -29.86 -40.11
C SER A 658 -33.27 -29.78 -41.14
N GLN A 659 -33.65 -29.65 -42.41
CA GLN A 659 -32.76 -29.21 -43.50
C GLN A 659 -32.37 -27.74 -43.25
N GLY A 660 -31.25 -27.19 -43.76
CA GLY A 660 -30.21 -27.75 -44.62
C GLY A 660 -30.00 -26.87 -45.86
N THR A 661 -28.82 -26.26 -45.99
CA THR A 661 -28.28 -25.64 -47.22
C THR A 661 -26.76 -25.65 -47.15
N VAL A 662 -26.08 -26.06 -48.23
CA VAL A 662 -24.60 -26.08 -48.31
C VAL A 662 -24.15 -25.12 -49.41
N VAL A 663 -23.28 -24.18 -49.08
CA VAL A 663 -22.54 -23.37 -50.07
C VAL A 663 -21.09 -23.86 -50.11
N ARG A 664 -20.65 -24.34 -51.26
CA ARG A 664 -19.24 -24.67 -51.54
C ARG A 664 -18.52 -23.46 -52.10
N VAL A 665 -17.32 -23.18 -51.57
CA VAL A 665 -16.28 -22.38 -52.25
C VAL A 665 -14.95 -23.16 -52.17
N ALA A 666 -14.08 -22.96 -53.15
CA ALA A 666 -12.94 -23.84 -53.47
C ALA A 666 -11.74 -23.76 -52.49
N PRO A 667 -10.90 -24.81 -52.40
CA PRO A 667 -9.67 -24.79 -51.61
C PRO A 667 -8.55 -23.98 -52.29
N GLY A 668 -7.79 -23.22 -51.49
CA GLY A 668 -6.55 -22.55 -51.91
C GLY A 668 -5.31 -23.47 -51.85
N PRO A 669 -4.22 -23.15 -52.57
CA PRO A 669 -3.04 -24.02 -52.69
C PRO A 669 -2.11 -24.00 -51.46
N ALA A 670 -1.27 -25.04 -51.37
CA ALA A 670 -0.32 -25.26 -50.29
C ALA A 670 0.89 -24.29 -50.29
N PRO A 671 1.55 -24.05 -49.14
CA PRO A 671 2.64 -23.09 -49.03
C PRO A 671 3.95 -23.56 -49.70
N GLY A 672 4.62 -22.63 -50.39
CA GLY A 672 5.90 -22.87 -51.05
C GLY A 672 7.09 -23.06 -50.10
N THR A 673 8.12 -23.73 -50.62
CA THR A 673 9.39 -24.00 -49.92
C THR A 673 10.23 -22.74 -49.70
N LYS A 674 11.00 -22.70 -48.61
CA LYS A 674 12.07 -21.71 -48.40
C LYS A 674 13.44 -22.37 -48.62
N PRO A 675 14.36 -21.75 -49.38
CA PRO A 675 15.73 -22.25 -49.52
C PRO A 675 16.55 -22.02 -48.24
N ALA A 676 17.55 -22.86 -48.02
CA ALA A 676 18.48 -22.74 -46.91
C ALA A 676 19.54 -21.65 -47.16
N VAL A 677 19.87 -20.88 -46.12
CA VAL A 677 21.00 -19.95 -46.11
C VAL A 677 21.98 -20.39 -45.03
N LYS A 678 23.24 -20.60 -45.40
CA LYS A 678 24.34 -20.90 -44.46
C LYS A 678 24.89 -19.58 -43.88
N PRO A 679 25.16 -19.48 -42.57
CA PRO A 679 26.16 -18.56 -42.05
C PRO A 679 27.58 -19.15 -42.24
N GLY A 680 28.58 -18.29 -42.34
CA GLY A 680 30.00 -18.60 -42.39
C GLY A 680 30.81 -17.32 -42.26
N TRP A 681 32.10 -17.44 -41.90
CA TRP A 681 32.99 -16.35 -41.43
C TRP A 681 32.61 -15.87 -39.99
N VAL A 682 33.46 -15.81 -38.96
CA VAL A 682 34.95 -15.74 -38.80
C VAL A 682 35.52 -14.38 -39.23
N ASP A 683 36.34 -13.67 -38.46
CA ASP A 683 36.86 -13.88 -37.08
C ASP A 683 36.17 -12.96 -36.05
#